data_AF-A0A6S6PIK4-F1
#
_entry.id   AF-A0A6S6PIK4-F1
#
_cell.length_a   1.000
_cell.length_b   1.000
_cell.length_c   1.000
_cell.angle_alpha   90.00
_cell.angle_beta   90.00
_cell.angle_gamma   90.00
#
_symmetry.space_group_name_H-M   'P 1'
#
loop_
_entity.id
_entity.type
_entity.pdbx_description
1 polymer ?
#
loop_
_entity_poly.entity_id
_entity_poly.type
_entity_poly.pdbx_seq_one_letter_code
_entity_poly.pdbx_strand_id
1 'polypeptide(L)'
;MNVTGPGVTSVTSSNSPADTVTVENGGILFVSSGGVISSLAVLSGGKATIGKQADTSDALGTEGIVSGGVVSSGGIFSVYAGGLVEDVTVSASQVMVSSGAVASNMTLVSGVTEVLYGVDSGATVQANADQSLQAGGSAVGATLQLGTQDIGNGGTAISTTVIGDSADDTAYGGGQNINAGGYASHTLVTQYGNQQIRSNGSATDTTLTNGGVQDIQGGGSATSTTVSSGGVLQVDGGAFLSGATISNGGTLEATSAVGSTTTVSDVTVLSGGTLEMKDAGITVTGLTLYSGADIQLDTISYSASGAQQTTYSVSGNTLTVSGYDAGGDAVTQAFSFAGTVGTITPDEFSLVQGVNGTGVNYAACYCPGTLIATKDGEVPVEQLKIGDMVRVASGALKKIRWIGRRSYAAEFVSNNRGLLPILIKANALADNVPRRDLKVSPLHAMYLDGVLVAASSLINGETVVQCELNEQIDYFNIELDTHDLLLAEGAPSESYVEDGGRGIFHNAAEFYTRYPDAVTMEAVHCAPRVEEGEALVAIWQRINARAQALKTQHLSGEVAAASIHGVSGWFAGLADAKPFAVELVLDGEVVAHFMTEEGQIVPTENGSEKRHYFGMIYPQALASRDVVIRRAEDGLHLFPGVQPETPEEASPTKQADGKRKTPFDPADYRGAVDHVSHTCIGGWIWNEKRPWEKASLDICIDGKRVGTVPAVNYRADLIPAGMGNGWSGFRMTLKEPLDWKASHTVAVLFSGTDVHLPGSPAQLSVPEQFDETLRNVIGRAVKDLSTSTERRKVLSFILEQAAHLRQKEADLDGQREKRADLHHERQLAGRAAADMPVMRRALVICEAMPRIGHDPDAAPLLSHIRSLARLGYDVTVSTVDHVAVPETEKLLETDGISIARAPLYASPEEVLRRQAGCFDLVYLRGLNAASSYAGLARRYMGRATVVYGTRELQYLRLERQAETEARVDLLRAIGRMRTYEVTTALLCDQVIVHSQLEANRLQHLVPALNVHVVPWEVQPEAVEQPSSARSGVAFFGYYDRADSLDAAILLVREIMPMVWARRPDIKCLLAGPGQGKTVSTLAMPVEPGCGGVEILEGIDNPTKALFPQVLAGVVPLNFGAGVDGVVLSAFAAGVPCVMSAVSAEGLVLPGRLKGLGQNSVEGIAEQILRLHDEPETSDELGRTELRLIREQFSVANVDRCFSQALGVKLVSSDIISMAG
;
A
#
# COMPACT_ATOMS: atom_id res chain seq x y z
N MET A 1 8.18 30.30 61.28
CA MET A 1 9.51 30.44 61.91
C MET A 1 10.34 31.39 61.05
N ASN A 2 11.05 32.34 61.64
CA ASN A 2 11.76 33.36 60.86
C ASN A 2 13.27 33.25 61.15
N VAL A 3 14.06 33.12 60.09
CA VAL A 3 15.52 32.97 60.10
C VAL A 3 16.09 34.22 59.44
N THR A 4 16.26 35.27 60.24
CA THR A 4 16.52 36.64 59.80
C THR A 4 17.81 37.16 60.41
N GLY A 5 18.75 37.62 59.58
CA GLY A 5 19.97 38.31 60.01
C GLY A 5 21.28 37.57 59.69
N PRO A 6 22.39 38.29 59.44
CA PRO A 6 23.65 37.71 58.97
C PRO A 6 24.27 36.77 60.01
N GLY A 7 24.48 35.51 59.63
CA GLY A 7 25.04 34.47 60.49
C GLY A 7 24.03 33.81 61.44
N VAL A 8 22.73 34.12 61.30
CA VAL A 8 21.67 33.40 62.01
C VAL A 8 21.39 32.09 61.28
N THR A 9 21.96 31.00 61.79
CA THR A 9 21.77 29.64 61.25
C THR A 9 20.67 28.90 62.01
N SER A 10 19.76 28.28 61.27
CA SER A 10 18.71 27.38 61.76
C SER A 10 18.86 25.98 61.17
N VAL A 11 18.51 24.95 61.93
CA VAL A 11 18.49 23.55 61.46
C VAL A 11 17.15 22.91 61.79
N THR A 12 16.38 22.57 60.74
CA THR A 12 15.17 21.74 60.83
C THR A 12 15.57 20.27 60.79
N SER A 13 14.94 19.44 61.63
CA SER A 13 15.21 18.00 61.75
C SER A 13 13.98 17.28 62.35
N SER A 14 14.02 15.95 62.44
CA SER A 14 12.96 15.11 63.03
C SER A 14 12.44 15.54 64.41
N ASN A 15 13.25 16.21 65.23
CA ASN A 15 12.86 16.70 66.56
C ASN A 15 12.26 18.12 66.54
N SER A 16 12.18 18.77 65.37
CA SER A 16 11.69 20.16 65.22
C SER A 16 11.16 20.42 63.79
N PRO A 17 10.03 19.79 63.39
CA PRO A 17 9.32 20.15 62.16
C PRO A 17 8.72 21.57 62.23
N ALA A 18 8.46 22.20 61.08
CA ALA A 18 7.92 23.55 61.04
C ALA A 18 7.01 23.81 59.83
N ASP A 19 5.71 24.01 60.06
CA ASP A 19 4.68 24.20 59.02
C ASP A 19 4.93 25.39 58.08
N THR A 20 5.66 26.41 58.53
CA THR A 20 6.02 27.57 57.70
C THR A 20 7.34 28.17 58.16
N VAL A 21 8.29 28.36 57.24
CA VAL A 21 9.60 28.98 57.51
C VAL A 21 9.87 30.12 56.53
N THR A 22 10.38 31.25 57.03
CA THR A 22 10.83 32.40 56.24
C THR A 22 12.31 32.64 56.50
N VAL A 23 13.11 32.80 55.45
CA VAL A 23 14.57 32.97 55.51
C VAL A 23 14.97 34.22 54.72
N GLU A 24 15.69 35.16 55.34
CA GLU A 24 15.91 36.49 54.76
C GLU A 24 17.14 37.21 55.37
N ASN A 25 17.59 38.29 54.74
CA ASN A 25 18.52 39.27 55.33
C ASN A 25 19.81 38.67 55.94
N GLY A 26 20.39 37.65 55.30
CA GLY A 26 21.62 36.96 55.72
C GLY A 26 21.40 35.71 56.59
N GLY A 27 20.14 35.32 56.85
CA GLY A 27 19.81 34.09 57.56
C GLY A 27 20.04 32.84 56.72
N ILE A 28 20.38 31.73 57.39
CA ILE A 28 20.72 30.45 56.76
C ILE A 28 19.87 29.33 57.38
N LEU A 29 19.15 28.58 56.54
CA LEU A 29 18.36 27.41 56.94
C LEU A 29 18.96 26.12 56.36
N PHE A 30 19.18 25.13 57.21
CA PHE A 30 19.44 23.75 56.82
C PHE A 30 18.23 22.87 57.13
N VAL A 31 17.79 22.06 56.17
CA VAL A 31 16.76 21.02 56.37
C VAL A 31 17.45 19.67 56.31
N SER A 32 17.64 19.08 57.49
CA SER A 32 18.36 17.83 57.73
C SER A 32 17.40 16.67 58.05
N SER A 33 17.95 15.51 58.40
CA SER A 33 17.20 14.24 58.47
C SER A 33 15.91 14.26 59.28
N GLY A 34 14.82 13.85 58.63
CA GLY A 34 13.44 13.86 59.13
C GLY A 34 12.85 15.26 59.34
N GLY A 35 13.54 16.32 58.91
CA GLY A 35 13.02 17.68 58.92
C GLY A 35 12.02 17.88 57.79
N VAL A 36 10.80 18.28 58.14
CA VAL A 36 9.70 18.55 57.20
C VAL A 36 9.27 20.01 57.33
N ILE A 37 9.07 20.67 56.19
CA ILE A 37 8.54 22.04 56.07
C ILE A 37 7.41 22.08 55.04
N SER A 38 6.23 22.48 55.49
CA SER A 38 4.99 22.55 54.68
C SER A 38 4.77 23.90 53.97
N SER A 39 5.71 24.83 54.11
CA SER A 39 5.78 26.10 53.37
C SER A 39 7.12 26.80 53.62
N LEU A 40 7.94 26.97 52.59
CA LEU A 40 9.23 27.66 52.70
C LEU A 40 9.27 28.95 51.86
N ALA A 41 9.48 30.10 52.52
CA ALA A 41 9.71 31.38 51.87
C ALA A 41 11.19 31.80 52.01
N VAL A 42 11.96 31.75 50.91
CA VAL A 42 13.34 32.24 50.89
C VAL A 42 13.33 33.62 50.23
N LEU A 43 13.52 34.68 51.01
CA LEU A 43 13.52 36.06 50.53
C LEU A 43 14.95 36.57 50.30
N SER A 44 15.06 37.82 49.84
CA SER A 44 16.35 38.41 49.46
C SER A 44 17.41 38.33 50.56
N GLY A 45 18.60 37.84 50.21
CA GLY A 45 19.70 37.59 51.13
C GLY A 45 19.53 36.39 52.06
N GLY A 46 18.42 35.64 52.00
CA GLY A 46 18.25 34.38 52.71
C GLY A 46 18.86 33.20 51.94
N LYS A 47 19.39 32.20 52.64
CA LYS A 47 19.84 30.93 52.05
C LYS A 47 19.12 29.73 52.67
N ALA A 48 18.53 28.87 51.86
CA ALA A 48 18.07 27.55 52.29
C ALA A 48 18.91 26.43 51.66
N THR A 49 19.09 25.34 52.40
CA THR A 49 19.88 24.18 52.00
C THR A 49 19.18 22.91 52.50
N ILE A 50 18.71 22.08 51.58
CA ILE A 50 17.88 20.89 51.87
C ILE A 50 18.73 19.65 51.57
N GLY A 51 18.77 18.67 52.47
CA GLY A 51 19.63 17.48 52.30
C GLY A 51 21.10 17.74 52.66
N LYS A 52 21.97 16.77 52.33
CA LYS A 52 23.35 16.71 52.84
C LYS A 52 24.38 17.39 51.94
N GLN A 53 24.86 18.58 52.33
CA GLN A 53 26.04 19.21 51.72
C GLN A 53 27.32 18.41 52.03
N ALA A 54 28.25 18.31 51.06
CA ALA A 54 29.40 17.39 51.14
C ALA A 54 30.53 17.83 52.11
N ASP A 55 30.76 19.13 52.28
CA ASP A 55 31.91 19.67 53.04
C ASP A 55 31.66 19.89 54.55
N THR A 56 30.46 19.59 55.06
CA THR A 56 30.17 19.71 56.51
C THR A 56 30.56 18.46 57.27
N SER A 57 31.42 18.60 58.29
CA SER A 57 32.02 17.49 59.04
C SER A 57 31.07 16.69 59.94
N ASP A 58 29.85 17.17 60.16
CA ASP A 58 28.89 16.58 61.10
C ASP A 58 27.84 15.73 60.36
N ALA A 59 27.76 14.45 60.73
CA ALA A 59 26.93 13.46 60.04
C ALA A 59 25.55 13.28 60.70
N LEU A 60 24.50 13.90 60.13
CA LEU A 60 23.10 13.68 60.53
C LEU A 60 22.13 13.46 59.35
N GLY A 61 22.29 12.31 58.70
CA GLY A 61 21.23 11.55 58.01
C GLY A 61 20.74 12.04 56.63
N THR A 62 19.82 11.24 56.08
CA THR A 62 19.09 11.43 54.81
C THR A 62 17.68 11.98 55.05
N GLU A 63 17.00 12.40 53.97
CA GLU A 63 15.60 12.85 53.95
C GLU A 63 15.33 14.15 54.73
N GLY A 64 15.65 15.29 54.12
CA GLY A 64 15.04 16.59 54.45
C GLY A 64 13.98 16.94 53.40
N ILE A 65 12.77 17.33 53.81
CA ILE A 65 11.60 17.50 52.93
C ILE A 65 11.06 18.94 53.00
N VAL A 66 10.81 19.53 51.83
CA VAL A 66 10.06 20.78 51.68
C VAL A 66 8.92 20.55 50.70
N SER A 67 7.67 20.70 51.13
CA SER A 67 6.49 20.66 50.26
C SER A 67 5.77 22.01 50.30
N GLY A 68 5.77 22.72 49.18
CA GLY A 68 5.29 24.08 49.04
C GLY A 68 6.34 25.15 49.36
N GLY A 69 6.52 26.14 48.47
CA GLY A 69 7.40 27.27 48.77
C GLY A 69 7.49 28.36 47.70
N VAL A 70 8.11 29.48 48.09
CA VAL A 70 8.46 30.59 47.19
C VAL A 70 9.89 31.04 47.48
N VAL A 71 10.76 30.95 46.47
CA VAL A 71 12.11 31.50 46.49
C VAL A 71 12.10 32.81 45.69
N SER A 72 12.30 33.93 46.37
CA SER A 72 12.24 35.29 45.81
C SER A 72 13.61 35.79 45.34
N SER A 73 13.61 36.76 44.44
CA SER A 73 14.83 37.37 43.87
C SER A 73 15.87 37.77 44.95
N GLY A 74 17.11 37.29 44.74
CA GLY A 74 18.23 37.45 45.68
C GLY A 74 18.26 36.46 46.85
N GLY A 75 17.31 35.52 46.95
CA GLY A 75 17.44 34.33 47.79
C GLY A 75 18.35 33.27 47.15
N ILE A 76 18.87 32.34 47.93
CA ILE A 76 19.67 31.19 47.46
C ILE A 76 18.98 29.89 47.88
N PHE A 77 18.71 29.00 46.93
CA PHE A 77 18.06 27.71 47.15
C PHE A 77 18.95 26.58 46.61
N SER A 78 19.17 25.54 47.42
CA SER A 78 20.03 24.42 47.04
C SER A 78 19.53 23.12 47.66
N VAL A 79 19.29 22.12 46.82
CA VAL A 79 18.94 20.76 47.20
C VAL A 79 20.17 19.89 47.01
N TYR A 80 20.55 19.15 48.05
CA TYR A 80 21.69 18.22 48.07
C TYR A 80 21.20 16.79 48.29
N ALA A 81 22.11 15.82 48.22
CA ALA A 81 21.81 14.39 48.33
C ALA A 81 20.90 14.08 49.54
N GLY A 82 19.81 13.34 49.30
CA GLY A 82 18.79 13.06 50.31
C GLY A 82 17.86 14.23 50.64
N GLY A 83 17.84 15.28 49.83
CA GLY A 83 16.83 16.34 49.87
C GLY A 83 15.68 16.06 48.91
N LEU A 84 14.45 16.27 49.38
CA LEU A 84 13.21 16.22 48.59
C LEU A 84 12.54 17.60 48.60
N VAL A 85 12.15 18.10 47.43
CA VAL A 85 11.42 19.36 47.26
C VAL A 85 10.21 19.12 46.35
N GLU A 86 9.06 19.67 46.73
CA GLU A 86 7.78 19.57 46.01
C GLU A 86 7.08 20.94 46.00
N ASP A 87 6.39 21.29 44.91
CA ASP A 87 5.53 22.48 44.78
C ASP A 87 6.22 23.84 45.12
N VAL A 88 7.47 24.04 44.70
CA VAL A 88 8.21 25.29 44.94
C VAL A 88 8.25 26.18 43.69
N THR A 89 7.76 27.42 43.82
CA THR A 89 7.95 28.47 42.82
C THR A 89 9.25 29.20 43.08
N VAL A 90 10.12 29.31 42.07
CA VAL A 90 11.38 30.05 42.15
C VAL A 90 11.38 31.24 41.20
N SER A 91 11.85 32.37 41.73
CA SER A 91 12.07 33.66 41.07
C SER A 91 13.43 34.27 41.46
N ALA A 92 14.37 33.39 41.81
CA ALA A 92 15.73 33.71 42.27
C ALA A 92 16.77 33.24 41.25
N SER A 93 17.89 33.95 41.17
CA SER A 93 18.82 33.84 40.04
C SER A 93 19.39 32.45 39.79
N GLN A 94 19.59 31.62 40.83
CA GLN A 94 20.02 30.23 40.67
C GLN A 94 19.36 29.26 41.65
N VAL A 95 19.02 28.09 41.12
CA VAL A 95 18.67 26.86 41.86
C VAL A 95 19.73 25.81 41.56
N MET A 96 20.05 24.96 42.54
CA MET A 96 20.87 23.78 42.33
C MET A 96 20.20 22.55 42.93
N VAL A 97 19.99 21.52 42.11
CA VAL A 97 19.50 20.20 42.53
C VAL A 97 20.63 19.21 42.30
N SER A 98 21.30 18.80 43.38
CA SER A 98 22.53 17.99 43.32
C SER A 98 22.23 16.51 43.03
N SER A 99 23.26 15.74 42.66
CA SER A 99 23.11 14.29 42.52
C SER A 99 22.60 13.64 43.81
N GLY A 100 21.60 12.76 43.68
CA GLY A 100 20.87 12.16 44.81
C GLY A 100 19.85 13.08 45.50
N ALA A 101 19.59 14.28 44.97
CA ALA A 101 18.42 15.09 45.33
C ALA A 101 17.25 14.82 44.38
N VAL A 102 16.03 15.07 44.87
CA VAL A 102 14.79 15.01 44.07
C VAL A 102 14.02 16.31 44.23
N ALA A 103 13.58 16.86 43.11
CA ALA A 103 12.62 17.94 43.02
C ALA A 103 11.37 17.47 42.26
N SER A 104 10.23 18.11 42.54
CA SER A 104 8.97 17.89 41.85
C SER A 104 8.12 19.16 41.77
N ASN A 105 7.39 19.32 40.67
CA ASN A 105 6.50 20.44 40.36
C ASN A 105 7.17 21.83 40.49
N MET A 106 8.50 21.90 40.30
CA MET A 106 9.27 23.14 40.36
C MET A 106 8.75 24.14 39.32
N THR A 107 8.38 25.35 39.74
CA THR A 107 7.99 26.41 38.80
C THR A 107 9.10 27.45 38.71
N LEU A 108 9.87 27.41 37.62
CA LEU A 108 10.96 28.34 37.34
C LEU A 108 10.41 29.53 36.54
N VAL A 109 10.35 30.73 37.14
CA VAL A 109 9.89 31.95 36.44
C VAL A 109 11.07 32.77 35.90
N SER A 110 10.77 33.79 35.10
CA SER A 110 11.75 34.67 34.45
C SER A 110 12.94 35.09 35.34
N GLY A 111 14.16 34.88 34.84
CA GLY A 111 15.42 35.22 35.51
C GLY A 111 16.00 34.13 36.41
N VAL A 112 15.51 32.89 36.33
CA VAL A 112 15.98 31.72 37.09
C VAL A 112 16.80 30.81 36.19
N THR A 113 18.00 30.42 36.63
CA THR A 113 18.71 29.25 36.08
C THR A 113 18.71 28.12 37.10
N GLU A 114 18.08 26.99 36.79
CA GLU A 114 18.30 25.76 37.55
C GLU A 114 19.50 24.99 37.00
N VAL A 115 20.32 24.43 37.90
CA VAL A 115 21.41 23.52 37.57
C VAL A 115 21.13 22.16 38.18
N LEU A 116 20.81 21.20 37.33
CA LEU A 116 20.25 19.89 37.69
C LEU A 116 21.29 18.78 37.49
N TYR A 117 21.78 18.23 38.60
CA TYR A 117 22.61 17.02 38.70
C TYR A 117 21.87 15.84 39.37
N GLY A 118 20.67 16.09 39.92
CA GLY A 118 19.75 15.11 40.49
C GLY A 118 18.52 14.91 39.61
N VAL A 119 17.37 14.62 40.22
CA VAL A 119 16.09 14.48 39.49
C VAL A 119 15.21 15.70 39.72
N ASP A 120 14.56 16.21 38.67
CA ASP A 120 13.37 17.08 38.77
C ASP A 120 12.22 16.50 37.92
N SER A 121 10.99 16.63 38.40
CA SER A 121 9.82 15.95 37.83
C SER A 121 8.59 16.86 37.77
N GLY A 122 7.99 17.03 36.60
CA GLY A 122 6.88 17.98 36.40
C GLY A 122 7.29 19.47 36.41
N ALA A 123 8.57 19.75 36.18
CA ALA A 123 9.13 21.10 36.12
C ALA A 123 8.35 21.99 35.14
N THR A 124 7.99 23.22 35.53
CA THR A 124 7.41 24.23 34.63
C THR A 124 8.41 25.37 34.44
N VAL A 125 8.98 25.50 33.24
CA VAL A 125 10.04 26.46 32.92
C VAL A 125 9.46 27.56 32.04
N GLN A 126 9.34 28.77 32.59
CA GLN A 126 8.65 29.89 31.93
C GLN A 126 9.61 30.79 31.12
N ALA A 127 9.05 31.77 30.39
CA ALA A 127 9.78 32.75 29.59
C ALA A 127 11.02 33.35 30.30
N ASN A 128 12.20 33.17 29.70
CA ASN A 128 13.51 33.59 30.23
C ASN A 128 13.89 32.90 31.56
N ALA A 129 13.44 31.67 31.79
CA ALA A 129 14.00 30.74 32.76
C ALA A 129 14.69 29.58 32.04
N ASP A 130 15.78 29.09 32.61
CA ASP A 130 16.62 28.05 32.01
C ASP A 130 16.76 26.85 32.97
N GLN A 131 16.53 25.63 32.48
CA GLN A 131 16.82 24.39 33.21
C GLN A 131 18.04 23.68 32.60
N SER A 132 19.18 23.75 33.28
CA SER A 132 20.45 23.20 32.80
C SER A 132 20.75 21.83 33.40
N LEU A 133 20.55 20.77 32.61
CA LEU A 133 20.85 19.40 32.98
C LEU A 133 22.33 19.12 32.79
N GLN A 134 22.96 18.65 33.86
CA GLN A 134 24.38 18.32 33.94
C GLN A 134 24.58 16.81 34.05
N ALA A 135 25.81 16.33 34.16
CA ALA A 135 26.12 14.90 34.29
C ALA A 135 25.39 14.25 35.48
N GLY A 136 24.51 13.28 35.19
CA GLY A 136 23.64 12.61 36.17
C GLY A 136 22.31 13.31 36.44
N GLY A 137 22.07 14.48 35.84
CA GLY A 137 20.82 15.24 35.95
C GLY A 137 19.72 14.67 35.06
N SER A 138 18.53 14.48 35.62
CA SER A 138 17.37 13.98 34.89
C SER A 138 16.12 14.84 35.10
N ALA A 139 15.55 15.36 34.01
CA ALA A 139 14.27 16.06 34.03
C ALA A 139 13.18 15.16 33.41
N VAL A 140 12.08 14.97 34.12
CA VAL A 140 10.99 14.06 33.70
C VAL A 140 9.65 14.81 33.64
N GLY A 141 8.98 14.82 32.50
CA GLY A 141 7.69 15.51 32.34
C GLY A 141 7.77 17.05 32.41
N ALA A 142 8.95 17.63 32.15
CA ALA A 142 9.14 19.08 32.17
C ALA A 142 8.33 19.78 31.07
N THR A 143 7.70 20.92 31.38
CA THR A 143 6.97 21.78 30.43
C THR A 143 7.69 23.10 30.27
N LEU A 144 8.26 23.32 29.08
CA LEU A 144 8.95 24.55 28.70
C LEU A 144 7.93 25.51 28.07
N GLN A 145 7.32 26.37 28.89
CA GLN A 145 6.36 27.37 28.45
C GLN A 145 7.09 28.68 28.18
N LEU A 146 7.65 28.82 26.98
CA LEU A 146 8.58 29.87 26.58
C LEU A 146 9.98 29.83 27.25
N GLY A 147 10.25 28.88 28.14
CA GLY A 147 11.56 28.69 28.78
C GLY A 147 12.57 27.87 27.98
N THR A 148 13.78 27.72 28.51
CA THR A 148 14.89 26.94 27.91
C THR A 148 15.18 25.68 28.74
N GLN A 149 15.58 24.58 28.10
CA GLN A 149 16.23 23.45 28.75
C GLN A 149 17.54 23.09 28.04
N ASP A 150 18.67 23.30 28.73
CA ASP A 150 20.01 22.96 28.24
C ASP A 150 20.43 21.59 28.76
N ILE A 151 20.48 20.60 27.87
CA ILE A 151 20.87 19.23 28.19
C ILE A 151 22.36 19.07 27.86
N GLY A 152 23.19 19.07 28.91
CA GLY A 152 24.64 18.89 28.82
C GLY A 152 25.08 17.43 28.83
N ASN A 153 26.39 17.22 28.78
CA ASN A 153 27.02 15.89 28.76
C ASN A 153 26.62 15.04 29.98
N GLY A 154 25.94 13.91 29.74
CA GLY A 154 25.42 13.02 30.76
C GLY A 154 24.11 13.51 31.43
N GLY A 155 23.48 14.56 30.91
CA GLY A 155 22.13 14.98 31.28
C GLY A 155 21.06 14.24 30.46
N THR A 156 19.86 14.06 31.01
CA THR A 156 18.78 13.29 30.38
C THR A 156 17.40 13.92 30.57
N ALA A 157 16.71 14.25 29.48
CA ALA A 157 15.32 14.70 29.50
C ALA A 157 14.36 13.59 29.02
N ILE A 158 13.21 13.44 29.68
CA ILE A 158 12.20 12.42 29.34
C ILE A 158 10.82 13.08 29.37
N SER A 159 10.03 12.86 28.32
CA SER A 159 8.64 13.36 28.21
C SER A 159 8.50 14.88 28.34
N THR A 160 9.50 15.64 27.89
CA THR A 160 9.46 17.11 27.91
C THR A 160 8.44 17.63 26.91
N THR A 161 7.60 18.58 27.31
CA THR A 161 6.72 19.34 26.42
C THR A 161 7.32 20.71 26.15
N VAL A 162 7.52 21.08 24.89
CA VAL A 162 8.14 22.35 24.46
C VAL A 162 7.09 23.21 23.75
N ILE A 163 6.88 24.43 24.24
CA ILE A 163 5.86 25.39 23.77
C ILE A 163 6.51 26.75 23.54
N GLY A 164 6.35 27.29 22.33
CA GLY A 164 6.88 28.59 21.90
C GLY A 164 5.82 29.69 21.76
N ASP A 165 6.23 30.83 21.17
CA ASP A 165 5.42 32.06 21.07
C ASP A 165 4.90 32.30 19.64
N SER A 166 5.78 32.22 18.63
CA SER A 166 5.43 32.47 17.23
C SER A 166 6.41 31.84 16.24
N ALA A 167 6.06 31.85 14.94
CA ALA A 167 6.91 31.40 13.85
C ALA A 167 7.96 32.43 13.37
N ASP A 168 8.01 33.65 13.94
CA ASP A 168 9.01 34.65 13.57
C ASP A 168 10.33 34.42 14.32
N ASP A 169 11.41 34.10 13.58
CA ASP A 169 12.78 33.76 14.00
C ASP A 169 13.56 34.91 14.70
N THR A 170 12.95 35.57 15.69
CA THR A 170 13.51 36.79 16.31
C THR A 170 13.33 36.90 17.83
N ALA A 171 12.59 36.00 18.47
CA ALA A 171 12.42 35.99 19.93
C ALA A 171 12.42 34.55 20.49
N TYR A 172 13.36 34.24 21.37
CA TYR A 172 13.43 32.94 22.05
C TYR A 172 12.23 32.75 22.98
N GLY A 173 11.36 31.81 22.63
CA GLY A 173 10.40 31.20 23.55
C GLY A 173 10.32 29.71 23.26
N GLY A 174 10.68 28.87 24.24
CA GLY A 174 10.42 27.42 24.20
C GLY A 174 11.48 26.64 23.43
N GLY A 175 12.65 26.44 24.04
CA GLY A 175 13.79 25.74 23.41
C GLY A 175 14.33 24.59 24.25
N GLN A 176 14.41 23.38 23.68
CA GLN A 176 15.19 22.27 24.25
C GLN A 176 16.50 22.09 23.47
N ASN A 177 17.63 22.36 24.13
CA ASN A 177 18.96 22.32 23.58
C ASN A 177 19.68 21.03 23.99
N ILE A 178 19.79 20.06 23.09
CA ILE A 178 20.52 18.81 23.33
C ILE A 178 21.96 19.00 22.87
N ASN A 179 22.87 19.21 23.82
CA ASN A 179 24.29 19.46 23.56
C ASN A 179 25.10 18.14 23.53
N ALA A 180 26.40 18.23 23.25
CA ALA A 180 27.28 17.07 23.15
C ALA A 180 27.23 16.16 24.41
N GLY A 181 26.84 14.89 24.23
CA GLY A 181 26.65 13.91 25.30
C GLY A 181 25.34 14.05 26.08
N GLY A 182 24.45 14.97 25.72
CA GLY A 182 23.10 15.09 26.26
C GLY A 182 22.11 14.18 25.53
N TYR A 183 21.07 13.75 26.24
CA TYR A 183 20.03 12.85 25.73
C TYR A 183 18.62 13.36 26.01
N ALA A 184 17.72 13.23 25.04
CA ALA A 184 16.28 13.46 25.22
C ALA A 184 15.47 12.29 24.67
N SER A 185 14.31 12.00 25.28
CA SER A 185 13.35 11.03 24.73
C SER A 185 11.90 11.47 24.95
N HIS A 186 10.98 10.98 24.11
CA HIS A 186 9.54 11.21 24.22
C HIS A 186 9.13 12.70 24.24
N THR A 187 9.94 13.57 23.63
CA THR A 187 9.71 15.03 23.68
C THR A 187 8.55 15.41 22.75
N LEU A 188 7.56 16.13 23.28
CA LEU A 188 6.48 16.73 22.50
C LEU A 188 6.85 18.18 22.17
N VAL A 189 7.08 18.48 20.90
CA VAL A 189 7.34 19.84 20.42
C VAL A 189 6.07 20.36 19.73
N THR A 190 5.50 21.44 20.26
CA THR A 190 4.20 21.97 19.84
C THR A 190 4.16 23.49 19.94
N GLN A 191 3.20 24.14 19.29
CA GLN A 191 2.95 25.59 19.40
C GLN A 191 4.22 26.42 19.17
N TYR A 192 4.90 26.20 18.03
CA TYR A 192 6.17 26.86 17.67
C TYR A 192 7.34 26.65 18.65
N GLY A 193 7.28 25.66 19.53
CA GLY A 193 8.43 25.21 20.31
C GLY A 193 9.54 24.65 19.41
N ASN A 194 10.78 24.65 19.90
CA ASN A 194 11.95 24.19 19.15
C ASN A 194 12.81 23.20 19.97
N GLN A 195 13.32 22.16 19.31
CA GLN A 195 14.32 21.24 19.87
C GLN A 195 15.56 21.20 18.97
N GLN A 196 16.71 21.69 19.45
CA GLN A 196 17.98 21.63 18.73
C GLN A 196 18.83 20.46 19.23
N ILE A 197 19.24 19.58 18.32
CA ILE A 197 20.14 18.45 18.57
C ILE A 197 21.49 18.80 17.97
N ARG A 198 22.41 19.25 18.83
CA ARG A 198 23.75 19.68 18.43
C ARG A 198 24.68 18.49 18.26
N SER A 199 25.88 18.72 17.74
CA SER A 199 26.86 17.68 17.47
C SER A 199 27.15 16.79 18.70
N ASN A 200 26.99 15.47 18.56
CA ASN A 200 27.05 14.45 19.61
C ASN A 200 25.93 14.51 20.68
N GLY A 201 24.87 15.29 20.45
CA GLY A 201 23.61 15.19 21.17
C GLY A 201 22.69 14.13 20.53
N SER A 202 21.74 13.59 21.30
CA SER A 202 20.82 12.55 20.81
C SER A 202 19.37 12.74 21.29
N ALA A 203 18.40 12.52 20.40
CA ALA A 203 16.97 12.48 20.69
C ALA A 203 16.32 11.17 20.23
N THR A 204 15.31 10.70 20.96
CA THR A 204 14.42 9.60 20.53
C THR A 204 12.95 9.97 20.67
N ASP A 205 12.09 9.32 19.89
CA ASP A 205 10.63 9.27 20.09
C ASP A 205 9.96 10.66 20.18
N THR A 206 10.55 11.64 19.48
CA THR A 206 10.07 13.04 19.51
C THR A 206 8.84 13.20 18.63
N THR A 207 7.83 13.91 19.11
CA THR A 207 6.58 14.17 18.38
C THR A 207 6.46 15.65 18.05
N LEU A 208 6.25 15.99 16.77
CA LEU A 208 6.16 17.36 16.25
C LEU A 208 4.75 17.66 15.76
N THR A 209 4.19 18.83 16.12
CA THR A 209 2.84 19.27 15.69
C THR A 209 2.67 20.78 15.88
N ASN A 210 1.66 21.41 15.26
CA ASN A 210 1.25 22.80 15.54
C ASN A 210 2.40 23.83 15.48
N GLY A 211 3.28 23.74 14.48
CA GLY A 211 4.45 24.62 14.31
C GLY A 211 5.72 24.16 15.04
N GLY A 212 5.68 23.05 15.78
CA GLY A 212 6.84 22.54 16.52
C GLY A 212 7.96 22.02 15.62
N VAL A 213 9.21 22.41 15.93
CA VAL A 213 10.40 22.13 15.10
C VAL A 213 11.41 21.25 15.84
N GLN A 214 11.93 20.21 15.18
CA GLN A 214 13.17 19.52 15.58
C GLN A 214 14.26 19.84 14.55
N ASP A 215 15.39 20.39 15.03
CA ASP A 215 16.58 20.75 14.25
C ASP A 215 17.72 19.79 14.62
N ILE A 216 18.14 18.93 13.69
CA ILE A 216 19.26 18.00 13.88
C ILE A 216 20.50 18.55 13.18
N GLN A 217 21.41 19.17 13.93
CA GLN A 217 22.62 19.79 13.41
C GLN A 217 23.72 18.75 13.11
N GLY A 218 24.75 19.13 12.35
CA GLY A 218 25.84 18.23 11.93
C GLY A 218 26.49 17.42 13.07
N GLY A 219 26.40 16.08 12.98
CA GLY A 219 26.84 15.14 14.00
C GLY A 219 25.87 14.93 15.18
N GLY A 220 24.68 15.54 15.16
CA GLY A 220 23.55 15.21 16.02
C GLY A 220 22.80 13.97 15.51
N SER A 221 21.99 13.35 16.38
CA SER A 221 21.28 12.10 16.08
C SER A 221 19.83 12.14 16.57
N ALA A 222 18.86 11.87 15.68
CA ALA A 222 17.48 11.61 16.08
C ALA A 222 16.98 10.24 15.61
N THR A 223 16.09 9.62 16.39
CA THR A 223 15.42 8.37 16.02
C THR A 223 13.94 8.39 16.39
N SER A 224 13.10 7.67 15.63
CA SER A 224 11.64 7.51 15.87
C SER A 224 10.83 8.82 15.86
N THR A 225 11.30 9.89 15.21
CA THR A 225 10.60 11.17 15.19
C THR A 225 9.26 11.06 14.44
N THR A 226 8.15 11.35 15.12
CA THR A 226 6.81 11.41 14.52
C THR A 226 6.45 12.85 14.19
N VAL A 227 6.23 13.14 12.91
CA VAL A 227 5.91 14.48 12.43
C VAL A 227 4.43 14.50 12.02
N SER A 228 3.63 15.29 12.73
CA SER A 228 2.19 15.48 12.49
C SER A 228 1.90 16.85 11.88
N SER A 229 0.63 17.16 11.61
CA SER A 229 0.20 18.42 11.01
C SER A 229 0.85 19.65 11.66
N GLY A 230 1.52 20.46 10.84
CA GLY A 230 2.27 21.65 11.20
C GLY A 230 3.63 21.41 11.86
N GLY A 231 4.06 20.16 12.07
CA GLY A 231 5.40 19.85 12.60
C GLY A 231 6.46 19.86 11.49
N VAL A 232 7.69 20.30 11.82
CA VAL A 232 8.81 20.38 10.86
C VAL A 232 10.06 19.72 11.43
N LEU A 233 10.60 18.74 10.71
CA LEU A 233 11.82 18.01 11.05
C LEU A 233 12.97 18.42 10.11
N GLN A 234 13.91 19.22 10.60
CA GLN A 234 15.07 19.69 9.84
C GLN A 234 16.30 18.83 10.13
N VAL A 235 17.01 18.41 9.09
CA VAL A 235 18.10 17.43 9.14
C VAL A 235 19.32 17.96 8.40
N ASP A 236 20.34 18.37 9.15
CA ASP A 236 21.41 19.20 8.63
C ASP A 236 22.60 18.40 8.09
N GLY A 237 23.53 19.08 7.41
CA GLY A 237 24.74 18.49 6.82
C GLY A 237 25.55 17.58 7.76
N GLY A 238 25.44 16.27 7.57
CA GLY A 238 26.13 15.27 8.39
C GLY A 238 25.44 14.92 9.72
N ALA A 239 24.16 15.27 9.88
CA ALA A 239 23.29 14.70 10.91
C ALA A 239 22.90 13.24 10.60
N PHE A 240 22.39 12.55 11.62
CA PHE A 240 21.85 11.18 11.52
C PHE A 240 20.35 11.17 11.88
N LEU A 241 19.52 10.65 10.97
CA LEU A 241 18.10 10.43 11.22
C LEU A 241 17.69 8.98 10.92
N SER A 242 16.85 8.41 11.79
CA SER A 242 16.26 7.09 11.60
C SER A 242 14.79 7.01 12.00
N GLY A 243 13.99 6.20 11.29
CA GLY A 243 12.67 5.77 11.77
C GLY A 243 11.61 6.87 11.80
N ALA A 244 11.79 7.95 11.04
CA ALA A 244 10.85 9.07 11.08
C ALA A 244 9.53 8.72 10.40
N THR A 245 8.40 9.09 11.01
CA THR A 245 7.06 8.90 10.42
C THR A 245 6.42 10.26 10.16
N ILE A 246 6.24 10.59 8.88
CA ILE A 246 5.73 11.88 8.41
C ILE A 246 4.26 11.71 8.04
N SER A 247 3.39 12.39 8.78
CA SER A 247 1.92 12.32 8.64
C SER A 247 1.36 13.53 7.89
N ASN A 248 0.05 13.54 7.66
CA ASN A 248 -0.64 14.61 6.91
C ASN A 248 -0.31 16.01 7.47
N GLY A 249 0.21 16.89 6.61
CA GLY A 249 0.62 18.25 6.93
C GLY A 249 1.92 18.37 7.74
N GLY A 250 2.69 17.29 7.89
CA GLY A 250 4.03 17.31 8.48
C GLY A 250 5.13 17.29 7.42
N THR A 251 6.27 17.93 7.71
CA THR A 251 7.39 18.08 6.76
C THR A 251 8.69 17.54 7.35
N LEU A 252 9.48 16.81 6.55
CA LEU A 252 10.90 16.53 6.79
C LEU A 252 11.73 17.32 5.77
N GLU A 253 12.59 18.23 6.23
CA GLU A 253 13.54 18.97 5.41
C GLU A 253 14.95 18.42 5.62
N ALA A 254 15.63 17.96 4.57
CA ALA A 254 17.02 17.50 4.64
C ALA A 254 17.97 18.39 3.84
N THR A 255 19.10 18.78 4.45
CA THR A 255 20.20 19.56 3.85
C THR A 255 21.49 18.72 3.82
N SER A 256 22.52 19.17 3.10
CA SER A 256 23.82 18.49 3.02
C SER A 256 24.96 19.45 2.70
N ALA A 257 25.74 19.80 3.73
CA ALA A 257 26.90 20.67 3.60
C ALA A 257 28.00 20.06 2.68
N VAL A 258 28.68 20.92 1.91
CA VAL A 258 29.73 20.53 0.96
C VAL A 258 30.83 19.72 1.63
N GLY A 259 30.94 18.44 1.26
CA GLY A 259 31.93 17.49 1.82
C GLY A 259 31.43 16.65 3.00
N SER A 260 30.17 16.79 3.39
CA SER A 260 29.47 15.90 4.34
C SER A 260 28.46 15.01 3.60
N THR A 261 27.94 13.99 4.29
CA THR A 261 26.88 13.10 3.78
C THR A 261 25.79 12.99 4.83
N THR A 262 24.63 13.58 4.57
CA THR A 262 23.46 13.46 5.44
C THR A 262 22.80 12.10 5.22
N THR A 263 22.66 11.33 6.29
CA THR A 263 22.14 9.95 6.22
C THR A 263 20.76 9.90 6.86
N VAL A 264 19.76 9.63 6.02
CA VAL A 264 18.36 9.48 6.42
C VAL A 264 17.95 8.02 6.21
N SER A 265 17.34 7.40 7.23
CA SER A 265 17.05 5.97 7.22
C SER A 265 15.68 5.62 7.79
N ASP A 266 15.08 4.55 7.26
CA ASP A 266 13.83 3.93 7.73
C ASP A 266 12.65 4.93 7.83
N VAL A 267 12.56 5.87 6.88
CA VAL A 267 11.53 6.92 6.87
C VAL A 267 10.24 6.42 6.25
N THR A 268 9.11 6.70 6.90
CA THR A 268 7.77 6.45 6.38
C THR A 268 7.06 7.78 6.11
N VAL A 269 6.57 8.00 4.90
CA VAL A 269 5.76 9.16 4.52
C VAL A 269 4.34 8.71 4.20
N LEU A 270 3.37 9.21 4.97
CA LEU A 270 1.94 8.92 4.84
C LEU A 270 1.26 9.91 3.87
N SER A 271 -0.03 9.67 3.56
CA SER A 271 -0.83 10.58 2.74
C SER A 271 -0.84 12.01 3.30
N GLY A 272 -0.40 12.97 2.49
CA GLY A 272 -0.28 14.39 2.82
C GLY A 272 0.96 14.78 3.62
N GLY A 273 1.92 13.88 3.86
CA GLY A 273 3.22 14.22 4.42
C GLY A 273 4.27 14.55 3.34
N THR A 274 5.21 15.44 3.63
CA THR A 274 6.22 15.94 2.67
C THR A 274 7.66 15.58 3.09
N LEU A 275 8.46 15.10 2.14
CA LEU A 275 9.91 14.89 2.26
C LEU A 275 10.68 15.81 1.31
N GLU A 276 11.27 16.88 1.82
CA GLU A 276 12.00 17.91 1.08
C GLU A 276 13.52 17.69 1.16
N MET A 277 14.23 17.72 0.03
CA MET A 277 15.67 17.45 -0.07
C MET A 277 16.41 18.57 -0.79
N LYS A 278 17.09 19.41 0.01
CA LYS A 278 17.61 20.73 -0.37
C LYS A 278 19.00 20.73 -1.01
N ASP A 279 19.76 19.64 -0.85
CA ASP A 279 21.16 19.54 -1.28
C ASP A 279 21.51 18.22 -1.97
N ALA A 280 22.62 18.22 -2.72
CA ALA A 280 23.17 17.04 -3.37
C ALA A 280 24.12 16.30 -2.41
N GLY A 281 23.91 14.98 -2.24
CA GLY A 281 24.67 14.15 -1.29
C GLY A 281 23.85 13.59 -0.13
N ILE A 282 22.58 13.99 0.00
CA ILE A 282 21.61 13.34 0.88
C ILE A 282 21.41 11.89 0.42
N THR A 283 21.46 10.93 1.36
CA THR A 283 21.24 9.50 1.08
C THR A 283 20.06 9.00 1.89
N VAL A 284 19.02 8.51 1.21
CA VAL A 284 17.79 7.97 1.85
C VAL A 284 17.70 6.46 1.66
N THR A 285 17.63 5.74 2.78
CA THR A 285 17.54 4.28 2.84
C THR A 285 16.30 3.83 3.62
N GLY A 286 15.69 2.71 3.26
CA GLY A 286 14.49 2.21 3.94
C GLY A 286 13.25 3.10 3.77
N LEU A 287 13.15 3.83 2.67
CA LEU A 287 12.04 4.75 2.43
C LEU A 287 10.74 3.99 2.13
N THR A 288 9.68 4.29 2.89
CA THR A 288 8.32 3.78 2.69
C THR A 288 7.38 4.94 2.34
N LEU A 289 6.63 4.80 1.26
CA LEU A 289 5.72 5.85 0.75
C LEU A 289 4.30 5.29 0.63
N TYR A 290 3.32 6.04 1.14
CA TYR A 290 1.90 5.79 0.90
C TYR A 290 1.39 6.71 -0.21
N SER A 291 0.32 6.32 -0.91
CA SER A 291 -0.30 7.19 -1.92
C SER A 291 -0.78 8.50 -1.27
N GLY A 292 -0.48 9.62 -1.91
CA GLY A 292 -0.68 10.97 -1.37
C GLY A 292 0.52 11.54 -0.60
N ALA A 293 1.61 10.78 -0.40
CA ALA A 293 2.89 11.33 0.08
C ALA A 293 3.55 12.21 -0.99
N ASP A 294 4.29 13.23 -0.56
CA ASP A 294 5.03 14.18 -1.40
C ASP A 294 6.55 14.08 -1.17
N ILE A 295 7.34 14.29 -2.22
CA ILE A 295 8.81 14.32 -2.18
C ILE A 295 9.27 15.49 -3.04
N GLN A 296 10.11 16.38 -2.51
CA GLN A 296 10.59 17.58 -3.20
C GLN A 296 12.13 17.55 -3.38
N LEU A 297 12.61 17.94 -4.57
CA LEU A 297 13.98 17.72 -5.05
C LEU A 297 14.64 19.03 -5.57
N ASP A 298 15.06 19.91 -4.67
CA ASP A 298 15.48 21.27 -5.04
C ASP A 298 16.78 21.34 -5.86
N THR A 299 17.70 20.38 -5.69
CA THR A 299 19.00 20.40 -6.39
C THR A 299 18.97 19.95 -7.85
N ILE A 300 17.87 19.40 -8.34
CA ILE A 300 17.78 18.91 -9.71
C ILE A 300 17.12 19.99 -10.58
N SER A 301 17.94 20.76 -11.29
CA SER A 301 17.49 21.78 -12.23
C SER A 301 16.81 21.15 -13.44
N TYR A 302 15.49 21.30 -13.52
CA TYR A 302 14.65 20.71 -14.56
C TYR A 302 14.81 21.41 -15.93
N SER A 303 15.72 20.90 -16.75
CA SER A 303 15.93 21.32 -18.15
C SER A 303 14.96 20.60 -19.11
N ALA A 304 14.09 21.36 -19.78
CA ALA A 304 13.10 20.82 -20.72
C ALA A 304 13.59 20.71 -22.18
N SER A 305 14.72 21.32 -22.55
CA SER A 305 15.29 21.18 -23.90
C SER A 305 16.80 21.44 -23.95
N GLY A 306 17.57 20.45 -24.43
CA GLY A 306 19.03 20.54 -24.55
C GLY A 306 19.70 19.17 -24.52
N ALA A 307 21.03 19.17 -24.48
CA ALA A 307 21.85 17.97 -24.28
C ALA A 307 21.97 17.55 -22.79
N GLN A 308 21.35 18.31 -21.89
CA GLN A 308 21.22 18.03 -20.47
C GLN A 308 19.72 17.84 -20.16
N GLN A 309 19.34 16.61 -19.87
CA GLN A 309 17.97 16.17 -19.66
C GLN A 309 17.91 15.37 -18.35
N THR A 310 16.96 15.67 -17.47
CA THR A 310 16.74 14.86 -16.27
C THR A 310 16.24 13.47 -16.68
N THR A 311 16.85 12.44 -16.11
CA THR A 311 16.56 11.03 -16.36
C THR A 311 16.28 10.32 -15.04
N TYR A 312 15.56 9.21 -15.09
CA TYR A 312 15.35 8.33 -13.96
C TYR A 312 15.50 6.87 -14.39
N SER A 313 15.79 6.00 -13.44
CA SER A 313 15.85 4.55 -13.64
C SER A 313 15.49 3.83 -12.35
N VAL A 314 14.85 2.66 -12.47
CA VAL A 314 14.54 1.79 -11.33
C VAL A 314 15.32 0.48 -11.52
N SER A 315 16.05 0.08 -10.49
CA SER A 315 16.89 -1.12 -10.50
C SER A 315 16.72 -1.88 -9.19
N GLY A 316 15.90 -2.94 -9.20
CA GLY A 316 15.42 -3.57 -7.97
C GLY A 316 14.66 -2.57 -7.11
N ASN A 317 14.97 -2.52 -5.81
CA ASN A 317 14.37 -1.59 -4.85
C ASN A 317 14.96 -0.17 -4.87
N THR A 318 15.84 0.18 -5.82
CA THR A 318 16.45 1.51 -5.89
C THR A 318 15.92 2.31 -7.09
N LEU A 319 15.22 3.41 -6.81
CA LEU A 319 14.95 4.47 -7.78
C LEU A 319 16.17 5.41 -7.81
N THR A 320 16.69 5.67 -8.99
CA THR A 320 17.77 6.64 -9.23
C THR A 320 17.25 7.78 -10.10
N VAL A 321 17.44 9.03 -9.67
CA VAL A 321 17.11 10.24 -10.45
C VAL A 321 18.41 11.00 -10.73
N SER A 322 18.72 11.21 -12.01
CA SER A 322 19.95 11.82 -12.49
C SER A 322 19.64 13.06 -13.33
N GLY A 323 20.21 14.20 -12.96
CA GLY A 323 20.03 15.47 -13.65
C GLY A 323 21.26 16.37 -13.48
N TYR A 324 21.04 17.67 -13.40
CA TYR A 324 22.10 18.67 -13.26
C TYR A 324 21.71 19.70 -12.21
N ASP A 325 22.69 20.30 -11.53
CA ASP A 325 22.45 21.41 -10.61
C ASP A 325 22.33 22.77 -11.33
N ALA A 326 22.15 23.84 -10.56
CA ALA A 326 22.09 25.21 -11.09
C ALA A 326 23.45 25.73 -11.63
N GLY A 327 24.56 25.03 -11.38
CA GLY A 327 25.86 25.28 -12.00
C GLY A 327 26.06 24.55 -13.33
N GLY A 328 25.26 23.52 -13.60
CA GLY A 328 25.35 22.64 -14.76
C GLY A 328 26.20 21.38 -14.55
N ASP A 329 26.61 21.10 -13.31
CA ASP A 329 27.31 19.87 -12.92
C ASP A 329 26.31 18.72 -12.70
N ALA A 330 26.73 17.48 -12.96
CA ALA A 330 25.83 16.32 -12.99
C ALA A 330 25.53 15.81 -11.57
N VAL A 331 24.25 15.85 -11.17
CA VAL A 331 23.76 15.36 -9.87
C VAL A 331 23.02 14.04 -10.05
N THR A 332 23.14 13.13 -9.08
CA THR A 332 22.34 11.90 -9.03
C THR A 332 21.96 11.61 -7.59
N GLN A 333 20.66 11.41 -7.36
CA GLN A 333 20.08 10.99 -6.09
C GLN A 333 19.55 9.56 -6.23
N ALA A 334 19.61 8.78 -5.14
CA ALA A 334 19.16 7.39 -5.11
C ALA A 334 18.33 7.11 -3.86
N PHE A 335 17.14 6.57 -4.07
CA PHE A 335 16.15 6.25 -3.05
C PHE A 335 15.99 4.74 -2.98
N SER A 336 16.28 4.14 -1.83
CA SER A 336 16.19 2.68 -1.66
C SER A 336 15.00 2.32 -0.77
N PHE A 337 14.01 1.68 -1.38
CA PHE A 337 12.79 1.20 -0.72
C PHE A 337 13.07 -0.09 0.07
N ALA A 338 12.41 -0.29 1.21
CA ALA A 338 12.49 -1.55 1.96
C ALA A 338 11.09 -2.05 2.32
N GLY A 339 10.86 -3.36 2.19
CA GLY A 339 9.57 -4.00 2.45
C GLY A 339 8.68 -4.19 1.21
N THR A 340 7.69 -5.08 1.34
CA THR A 340 6.78 -5.46 0.25
C THR A 340 5.59 -4.52 0.18
N VAL A 341 5.81 -3.31 -0.35
CA VAL A 341 4.74 -2.56 -1.02
C VAL A 341 4.52 -3.20 -2.39
N GLY A 342 3.28 -3.22 -2.89
CA GLY A 342 2.98 -3.71 -4.24
C GLY A 342 3.82 -2.97 -5.27
N THR A 343 4.32 -3.69 -6.28
CA THR A 343 5.35 -3.22 -7.22
C THR A 343 4.97 -1.89 -7.86
N ILE A 344 5.53 -0.78 -7.36
CA ILE A 344 5.44 0.53 -8.02
C ILE A 344 6.11 0.38 -9.38
N THR A 345 5.30 0.25 -10.41
CA THR A 345 5.80 0.16 -11.78
C THR A 345 6.35 1.52 -12.22
N PRO A 346 7.22 1.58 -13.25
CA PRO A 346 7.64 2.85 -13.84
C PRO A 346 6.47 3.73 -14.36
N ASP A 347 5.26 3.17 -14.46
CA ASP A 347 4.03 3.87 -14.87
C ASP A 347 3.26 4.47 -13.66
N GLU A 348 3.64 4.16 -12.42
CA GLU A 348 3.00 4.60 -11.16
C GLU A 348 3.77 5.70 -10.40
N PHE A 349 5.01 6.01 -10.83
CA PHE A 349 5.84 7.08 -10.27
C PHE A 349 6.11 8.14 -11.33
N SER A 350 5.68 9.39 -11.11
CA SER A 350 5.91 10.49 -12.05
C SER A 350 6.73 11.65 -11.43
N LEU A 351 7.65 12.22 -12.23
CA LEU A 351 8.36 13.45 -11.90
C LEU A 351 7.50 14.65 -12.35
N VAL A 352 6.95 15.39 -11.39
CA VAL A 352 5.95 16.44 -11.63
C VAL A 352 6.65 17.80 -11.72
N GLN A 353 7.02 18.20 -12.94
CA GLN A 353 7.87 19.38 -13.17
C GLN A 353 7.13 20.68 -12.81
N GLY A 354 7.46 21.29 -11.68
CA GLY A 354 6.84 22.55 -11.21
C GLY A 354 6.07 22.45 -9.88
N VAL A 355 6.24 21.33 -9.15
CA VAL A 355 5.74 21.11 -7.77
C VAL A 355 6.87 20.58 -6.86
N ASN A 356 8.12 20.86 -7.25
CA ASN A 356 9.39 20.31 -6.76
C ASN A 356 9.57 18.78 -6.68
N GLY A 357 8.51 17.95 -6.72
CA GLY A 357 8.67 16.53 -7.04
C GLY A 357 7.41 15.68 -7.17
N THR A 358 7.36 14.48 -6.55
CA THR A 358 6.79 13.28 -7.22
C THR A 358 5.48 12.74 -6.63
N GLY A 359 4.44 12.61 -7.47
CA GLY A 359 3.13 12.09 -7.06
C GLY A 359 2.87 10.61 -7.43
N VAL A 360 2.17 9.89 -6.54
CA VAL A 360 1.68 8.50 -6.71
C VAL A 360 0.16 8.50 -6.54
N ASN A 361 -0.58 8.84 -7.59
CA ASN A 361 -1.95 9.37 -7.49
C ASN A 361 -3.04 8.44 -8.03
N TYR A 362 -4.16 8.31 -7.31
CA TYR A 362 -5.42 7.74 -7.80
C TYR A 362 -6.41 8.85 -8.16
N ALA A 363 -6.42 9.31 -9.41
CA ALA A 363 -7.18 10.48 -9.84
C ALA A 363 -8.72 10.34 -9.69
N ALA A 364 -9.32 11.44 -9.22
CA ALA A 364 -10.75 11.71 -9.30
C ALA A 364 -11.29 11.54 -10.74
N CYS A 365 -12.46 10.93 -10.93
CA CYS A 365 -13.06 10.68 -12.25
C CYS A 365 -14.61 10.68 -12.24
N TYR A 366 -15.22 11.05 -13.36
CA TYR A 366 -16.64 10.94 -13.73
C TYR A 366 -16.91 9.67 -14.55
N CYS A 367 -18.11 9.10 -14.46
CA CYS A 367 -18.55 8.00 -15.34
C CYS A 367 -19.26 8.50 -16.62
N PRO A 368 -19.33 7.68 -17.70
CA PRO A 368 -20.14 7.97 -18.90
C PRO A 368 -21.57 8.42 -18.60
N GLY A 369 -22.12 9.28 -19.46
CA GLY A 369 -23.47 9.80 -19.36
C GLY A 369 -23.64 10.93 -18.34
N THR A 370 -22.62 11.21 -17.52
CA THR A 370 -22.59 12.37 -16.61
C THR A 370 -22.67 13.67 -17.41
N LEU A 371 -23.75 14.43 -17.23
CA LEU A 371 -23.92 15.73 -17.87
C LEU A 371 -23.08 16.81 -17.20
N ILE A 372 -22.25 17.50 -17.98
CA ILE A 372 -21.46 18.65 -17.54
C ILE A 372 -22.04 19.92 -18.15
N ALA A 373 -22.24 20.97 -17.34
CA ALA A 373 -22.73 22.25 -17.84
C ALA A 373 -21.73 22.91 -18.81
N THR A 374 -22.23 23.45 -19.93
CA THR A 374 -21.43 24.16 -20.95
C THR A 374 -22.00 25.55 -21.29
N LYS A 375 -21.38 26.22 -22.26
CA LYS A 375 -21.89 27.48 -22.82
C LYS A 375 -23.25 27.35 -23.52
N ASP A 376 -23.52 26.20 -24.18
CA ASP A 376 -24.67 26.02 -25.09
C ASP A 376 -25.76 25.11 -24.51
N GLY A 377 -25.46 24.36 -23.44
CA GLY A 377 -26.35 23.36 -22.82
C GLY A 377 -25.58 22.46 -21.84
N GLU A 378 -26.18 21.38 -21.36
CA GLU A 378 -25.45 20.32 -20.64
C GLU A 378 -25.02 19.23 -21.64
N VAL A 379 -23.80 18.71 -21.52
CA VAL A 379 -23.22 17.76 -22.48
C VAL A 379 -22.62 16.55 -21.73
N PRO A 380 -22.87 15.30 -22.18
CA PRO A 380 -22.25 14.12 -21.56
C PRO A 380 -20.72 14.14 -21.63
N VAL A 381 -20.07 13.77 -20.52
CA VAL A 381 -18.61 13.84 -20.35
C VAL A 381 -17.81 13.14 -21.46
N GLU A 382 -18.29 12.02 -21.98
CA GLU A 382 -17.64 11.26 -23.05
C GLU A 382 -17.75 11.91 -24.44
N GLN A 383 -18.67 12.86 -24.63
CA GLN A 383 -18.90 13.58 -25.90
C GLN A 383 -18.14 14.90 -26.00
N LEU A 384 -17.71 15.45 -24.86
CA LEU A 384 -16.89 16.67 -24.75
C LEU A 384 -15.54 16.51 -25.47
N LYS A 385 -15.03 17.64 -25.98
CA LYS A 385 -13.76 17.72 -26.72
C LYS A 385 -12.86 18.82 -26.18
N ILE A 386 -11.57 18.63 -26.37
CA ILE A 386 -10.55 19.62 -26.03
C ILE A 386 -10.76 20.87 -26.88
N GLY A 387 -11.15 21.96 -26.21
CA GLY A 387 -11.51 23.24 -26.81
C GLY A 387 -12.96 23.69 -26.59
N ASP A 388 -13.84 22.81 -26.10
CA ASP A 388 -15.21 23.18 -25.73
C ASP A 388 -15.22 24.08 -24.48
N MET A 389 -16.31 24.84 -24.26
CA MET A 389 -16.41 25.79 -23.15
C MET A 389 -17.41 25.27 -22.09
N VAL A 390 -16.91 24.77 -20.97
CA VAL A 390 -17.72 24.39 -19.80
C VAL A 390 -18.18 25.61 -19.01
N ARG A 391 -19.22 25.44 -18.20
CA ARG A 391 -19.68 26.42 -17.20
C ARG A 391 -19.33 25.91 -15.81
N VAL A 392 -18.55 26.71 -15.09
CA VAL A 392 -18.11 26.41 -13.72
C VAL A 392 -19.10 26.94 -12.69
N ALA A 393 -18.98 26.52 -11.43
CA ALA A 393 -19.94 26.84 -10.36
C ALA A 393 -20.08 28.35 -10.07
N SER A 394 -19.04 29.15 -10.37
CA SER A 394 -19.07 30.62 -10.34
C SER A 394 -19.91 31.26 -11.46
N GLY A 395 -20.47 30.45 -12.39
CA GLY A 395 -21.26 30.88 -13.54
C GLY A 395 -20.42 31.26 -14.77
N ALA A 396 -19.11 31.44 -14.60
CA ALA A 396 -18.15 31.74 -15.66
C ALA A 396 -18.03 30.61 -16.69
N LEU A 397 -17.49 30.94 -17.87
CA LEU A 397 -17.19 29.96 -18.92
C LEU A 397 -15.67 29.74 -19.01
N LYS A 398 -15.24 28.50 -18.81
CA LYS A 398 -13.83 28.07 -18.95
C LYS A 398 -13.71 27.07 -20.08
N LYS A 399 -12.54 27.03 -20.72
CA LYS A 399 -12.26 26.12 -21.83
C LYS A 399 -11.71 24.79 -21.30
N ILE A 400 -12.12 23.69 -21.92
CA ILE A 400 -11.52 22.38 -21.72
C ILE A 400 -10.14 22.36 -22.37
N ARG A 401 -9.13 22.15 -21.54
CA ARG A 401 -7.71 22.05 -21.89
C ARG A 401 -7.30 20.61 -22.19
N TRP A 402 -7.87 19.63 -21.47
CA TRP A 402 -7.67 18.21 -21.72
C TRP A 402 -8.81 17.35 -21.16
N ILE A 403 -8.92 16.10 -21.61
CA ILE A 403 -9.84 15.10 -21.06
C ILE A 403 -9.08 13.79 -20.90
N GLY A 404 -8.82 13.39 -19.66
CA GLY A 404 -8.26 12.10 -19.30
C GLY A 404 -9.30 10.99 -19.42
N ARG A 405 -8.88 9.78 -19.83
CA ARG A 405 -9.71 8.59 -19.96
C ARG A 405 -9.04 7.36 -19.37
N ARG A 406 -9.76 6.57 -18.57
CA ARG A 406 -9.31 5.31 -17.96
C ARG A 406 -10.45 4.29 -18.00
N SER A 407 -10.13 2.99 -18.01
CA SER A 407 -11.13 1.91 -18.12
C SER A 407 -10.72 0.73 -17.25
N TYR A 408 -11.67 0.15 -16.51
CA TYR A 408 -11.48 -1.04 -15.69
C TYR A 408 -12.44 -2.16 -16.15
N ALA A 409 -11.90 -3.34 -16.45
CA ALA A 409 -12.69 -4.49 -16.88
C ALA A 409 -13.63 -5.00 -15.78
N ALA A 410 -14.83 -5.44 -16.16
CA ALA A 410 -15.90 -5.89 -15.27
C ALA A 410 -15.43 -6.88 -14.18
N GLU A 411 -14.56 -7.81 -14.57
CA GLU A 411 -14.05 -8.90 -13.73
C GLU A 411 -13.07 -8.39 -12.65
N PHE A 412 -12.29 -7.36 -12.96
CA PHE A 412 -11.40 -6.67 -12.01
C PHE A 412 -12.21 -5.79 -11.04
N VAL A 413 -13.23 -5.11 -11.58
CA VAL A 413 -14.16 -4.25 -10.84
C VAL A 413 -14.96 -5.03 -9.80
N SER A 414 -15.45 -6.24 -10.12
CA SER A 414 -16.26 -7.05 -9.21
C SER A 414 -15.54 -7.48 -7.93
N ASN A 415 -14.21 -7.58 -7.97
CA ASN A 415 -13.37 -7.89 -6.80
C ASN A 415 -12.93 -6.60 -6.07
N ASN A 416 -12.58 -5.56 -6.82
CA ASN A 416 -11.99 -4.33 -6.27
C ASN A 416 -13.05 -3.30 -5.91
N ARG A 417 -13.76 -3.50 -4.78
CA ARG A 417 -14.77 -2.54 -4.30
C ARG A 417 -14.23 -1.12 -4.09
N GLY A 418 -12.93 -0.94 -3.87
CA GLY A 418 -12.27 0.38 -3.82
C GLY A 418 -12.30 1.18 -5.14
N LEU A 419 -12.72 0.57 -6.25
CA LEU A 419 -12.81 1.20 -7.59
C LEU A 419 -14.25 1.37 -8.09
N LEU A 420 -15.24 0.78 -7.41
CA LEU A 420 -16.66 0.88 -7.76
C LEU A 420 -17.14 2.34 -7.61
N PRO A 421 -17.92 2.90 -8.55
CA PRO A 421 -18.31 4.30 -8.50
C PRO A 421 -19.28 4.56 -7.33
N ILE A 422 -19.24 5.76 -6.80
CA ILE A 422 -20.24 6.25 -5.86
C ILE A 422 -21.38 6.87 -6.66
N LEU A 423 -22.58 6.35 -6.44
CA LEU A 423 -23.84 6.90 -6.93
C LEU A 423 -24.37 7.91 -5.90
N ILE A 424 -24.44 9.17 -6.33
CA ILE A 424 -25.10 10.25 -5.62
C ILE A 424 -26.45 10.47 -6.33
N LYS A 425 -27.55 10.10 -5.69
CA LYS A 425 -28.89 10.17 -6.31
C LYS A 425 -29.34 11.62 -6.54
N ALA A 426 -30.28 11.80 -7.46
CA ALA A 426 -30.97 13.08 -7.65
C ALA A 426 -31.47 13.64 -6.30
N ASN A 427 -31.28 14.94 -6.08
CA ASN A 427 -31.61 15.68 -4.85
C ASN A 427 -30.83 15.25 -3.57
N ALA A 428 -29.85 14.35 -3.63
CA ALA A 428 -29.20 13.81 -2.42
C ALA A 428 -28.45 14.84 -1.57
N LEU A 429 -27.81 15.84 -2.18
CA LEU A 429 -26.92 16.79 -1.51
C LEU A 429 -27.66 18.07 -1.09
N ALA A 430 -28.46 18.63 -2.01
CA ALA A 430 -29.33 19.78 -1.78
C ALA A 430 -30.54 19.75 -2.73
N ASP A 431 -31.43 20.73 -2.66
CA ASP A 431 -32.61 20.81 -3.54
C ASP A 431 -32.17 20.98 -5.00
N ASN A 432 -32.58 20.04 -5.84
CA ASN A 432 -32.15 19.87 -7.22
C ASN A 432 -30.62 19.66 -7.40
N VAL A 433 -29.92 19.12 -6.38
CA VAL A 433 -28.48 18.86 -6.41
C VAL A 433 -28.13 17.44 -5.93
N PRO A 434 -27.53 16.58 -6.76
CA PRO A 434 -27.50 16.70 -8.23
C PRO A 434 -28.94 16.67 -8.81
N ARG A 435 -29.13 17.15 -10.04
CA ARG A 435 -30.41 17.13 -10.77
C ARG A 435 -30.85 15.72 -11.12
N ARG A 436 -29.88 14.86 -11.46
CA ARG A 436 -30.06 13.45 -11.85
C ARG A 436 -29.06 12.60 -11.05
N ASP A 437 -29.16 11.29 -11.18
CA ASP A 437 -28.26 10.33 -10.54
C ASP A 437 -26.83 10.45 -11.09
N LEU A 438 -25.91 10.98 -10.29
CA LEU A 438 -24.50 11.24 -10.62
C LEU A 438 -23.61 10.06 -10.18
N LYS A 439 -22.66 9.66 -11.04
CA LYS A 439 -21.69 8.57 -10.75
C LYS A 439 -20.25 9.05 -10.91
N VAL A 440 -19.46 8.92 -9.85
CA VAL A 440 -18.06 9.37 -9.77
C VAL A 440 -17.17 8.34 -9.07
N SER A 441 -15.85 8.42 -9.23
CA SER A 441 -14.91 7.53 -8.53
C SER A 441 -14.87 7.81 -7.02
N PRO A 442 -14.49 6.84 -6.16
CA PRO A 442 -14.50 7.00 -4.70
C PRO A 442 -13.73 8.21 -4.15
N LEU A 443 -12.61 8.59 -4.79
CA LEU A 443 -11.80 9.77 -4.41
C LEU A 443 -12.17 11.05 -5.17
N HIS A 444 -13.25 11.05 -5.96
CA HIS A 444 -13.71 12.25 -6.63
C HIS A 444 -14.30 13.23 -5.62
N ALA A 445 -13.79 14.46 -5.58
CA ALA A 445 -14.20 15.44 -4.58
C ALA A 445 -15.46 16.22 -5.01
N MET A 446 -16.45 16.21 -4.14
CA MET A 446 -17.66 17.00 -4.23
C MET A 446 -17.48 18.27 -3.37
N TYR A 447 -17.88 19.43 -3.89
CA TYR A 447 -17.77 20.68 -3.13
C TYR A 447 -19.04 20.95 -2.32
N LEU A 448 -18.88 20.97 -1.01
CA LEU A 448 -19.95 21.07 -0.02
C LEU A 448 -19.52 22.03 1.09
N ASP A 449 -20.37 23.00 1.41
CA ASP A 449 -20.23 23.91 2.57
C ASP A 449 -18.89 24.69 2.65
N GLY A 450 -18.26 24.92 1.49
CA GLY A 450 -16.99 25.63 1.37
C GLY A 450 -15.76 24.72 1.22
N VAL A 451 -15.92 23.40 1.30
CA VAL A 451 -14.82 22.42 1.26
C VAL A 451 -15.03 21.32 0.22
N LEU A 452 -13.94 20.72 -0.22
CA LEU A 452 -13.88 19.54 -1.08
C LEU A 452 -13.88 18.26 -0.24
N VAL A 453 -14.81 17.35 -0.51
CA VAL A 453 -14.97 16.08 0.22
C VAL A 453 -15.06 14.91 -0.76
N ALA A 454 -14.23 13.89 -0.58
CA ALA A 454 -14.25 12.67 -1.38
C ALA A 454 -15.62 11.96 -1.31
N ALA A 455 -16.14 11.52 -2.47
CA ALA A 455 -17.46 10.90 -2.56
C ALA A 455 -17.62 9.64 -1.69
N SER A 456 -16.54 8.90 -1.43
CA SER A 456 -16.50 7.76 -0.50
C SER A 456 -16.87 8.14 0.94
N SER A 457 -16.47 9.33 1.41
CA SER A 457 -16.76 9.84 2.76
C SER A 457 -18.21 10.31 2.92
N LEU A 458 -18.98 10.40 1.81
CA LEU A 458 -20.39 10.81 1.80
C LEU A 458 -21.38 9.62 1.82
N ILE A 459 -20.90 8.37 1.77
CA ILE A 459 -21.75 7.18 1.69
C ILE A 459 -22.67 7.08 2.92
N ASN A 460 -23.97 6.84 2.67
CA ASN A 460 -24.99 6.64 3.70
C ASN A 460 -25.90 5.43 3.48
N GLY A 461 -25.82 4.76 2.33
CA GLY A 461 -26.64 3.58 2.02
C GLY A 461 -28.05 3.87 1.51
N GLU A 462 -28.47 5.14 1.44
CA GLU A 462 -29.82 5.53 1.00
C GLU A 462 -29.82 6.45 -0.23
N THR A 463 -29.19 7.62 -0.13
CA THR A 463 -29.11 8.65 -1.18
C THR A 463 -27.71 8.78 -1.77
N VAL A 464 -26.68 8.38 -1.02
CA VAL A 464 -25.31 8.21 -1.50
C VAL A 464 -24.89 6.77 -1.23
N VAL A 465 -24.66 6.01 -2.30
CA VAL A 465 -24.39 4.56 -2.24
C VAL A 465 -23.22 4.20 -3.14
N GLN A 466 -22.42 3.21 -2.74
CA GLN A 466 -21.51 2.59 -3.70
C GLN A 466 -22.33 1.75 -4.69
N CYS A 467 -22.02 1.86 -5.99
CA CYS A 467 -22.68 1.06 -7.02
C CYS A 467 -22.31 -0.41 -6.89
N GLU A 468 -23.21 -1.29 -7.30
CA GLU A 468 -22.88 -2.68 -7.63
C GLU A 468 -22.98 -2.83 -9.16
N LEU A 469 -21.87 -3.19 -9.81
CA LEU A 469 -21.74 -3.28 -11.26
C LEU A 469 -21.09 -4.61 -11.64
N ASN A 470 -21.62 -5.25 -12.68
CA ASN A 470 -21.07 -6.47 -13.28
C ASN A 470 -20.51 -6.19 -14.69
N GLU A 471 -20.08 -4.95 -14.93
CA GLU A 471 -19.82 -4.35 -16.24
C GLU A 471 -18.52 -3.54 -16.21
N GLN A 472 -17.94 -3.25 -17.37
CA GLN A 472 -16.75 -2.38 -17.48
C GLN A 472 -17.08 -0.98 -16.95
N ILE A 473 -16.20 -0.42 -16.13
CA ILE A 473 -16.27 1.00 -15.77
C ILE A 473 -15.32 1.76 -16.68
N ASP A 474 -15.87 2.73 -17.43
CA ASP A 474 -15.08 3.80 -18.01
C ASP A 474 -15.12 5.04 -17.10
N TYR A 475 -14.02 5.78 -17.08
CA TYR A 475 -13.78 6.92 -16.21
C TYR A 475 -13.13 8.06 -17.01
N PHE A 476 -13.59 9.28 -16.76
CA PHE A 476 -13.15 10.51 -17.43
C PHE A 476 -12.79 11.58 -16.41
N ASN A 477 -11.81 12.45 -16.67
CA ASN A 477 -11.68 13.71 -15.94
C ASN A 477 -11.34 14.86 -16.91
N ILE A 478 -11.70 16.10 -16.55
CA ILE A 478 -11.69 17.29 -17.41
C ILE A 478 -10.71 18.31 -16.84
N GLU A 479 -9.62 18.57 -17.55
CA GLU A 479 -8.68 19.66 -17.25
C GLU A 479 -9.18 20.96 -17.87
N LEU A 480 -9.12 22.05 -17.11
CA LEU A 480 -9.50 23.40 -17.56
C LEU A 480 -8.26 24.29 -17.69
N ASP A 481 -8.38 25.42 -18.40
CA ASP A 481 -7.30 26.42 -18.47
C ASP A 481 -6.87 26.98 -17.09
N THR A 482 -7.73 26.86 -16.07
CA THR A 482 -7.44 27.07 -14.64
C THR A 482 -8.39 26.20 -13.81
N HIS A 483 -7.87 25.53 -12.79
CA HIS A 483 -8.64 24.66 -11.88
C HIS A 483 -9.86 25.39 -11.28
N ASP A 484 -10.99 24.69 -11.15
CA ASP A 484 -12.30 25.23 -10.74
C ASP A 484 -13.30 24.11 -10.37
N LEU A 485 -14.48 24.50 -9.92
CA LEU A 485 -15.61 23.62 -9.72
C LEU A 485 -16.44 23.48 -11.00
N LEU A 486 -16.50 22.28 -11.55
CA LEU A 486 -17.45 21.90 -12.59
C LEU A 486 -18.86 21.77 -12.00
N LEU A 487 -19.86 21.84 -12.88
CA LEU A 487 -21.25 21.53 -12.54
C LEU A 487 -21.64 20.21 -13.22
N ALA A 488 -21.42 19.10 -12.52
CA ALA A 488 -21.74 17.74 -12.97
C ALA A 488 -23.13 17.33 -12.44
N GLU A 489 -24.08 17.10 -13.35
CA GLU A 489 -25.51 17.02 -13.05
C GLU A 489 -25.99 18.19 -12.16
N GLY A 490 -25.33 19.35 -12.26
CA GLY A 490 -25.58 20.52 -11.40
C GLY A 490 -24.98 20.49 -10.00
N ALA A 491 -24.34 19.41 -9.58
CA ALA A 491 -23.53 19.40 -8.37
C ALA A 491 -22.17 20.05 -8.63
N PRO A 492 -21.71 20.99 -7.76
CA PRO A 492 -20.33 21.45 -7.74
C PRO A 492 -19.36 20.29 -7.42
N SER A 493 -18.46 19.99 -8.34
CA SER A 493 -17.47 18.91 -8.24
C SER A 493 -16.13 19.34 -8.83
N GLU A 494 -15.05 18.71 -8.40
CA GLU A 494 -13.69 19.10 -8.77
C GLU A 494 -13.41 18.88 -10.28
N SER A 495 -12.65 19.79 -10.91
CA SER A 495 -12.05 19.51 -12.22
C SER A 495 -10.73 18.74 -12.03
N TYR A 496 -10.08 18.34 -13.13
CA TYR A 496 -8.73 17.81 -13.02
C TYR A 496 -7.77 18.96 -12.66
N VAL A 497 -7.24 18.94 -11.44
CA VAL A 497 -5.99 19.62 -11.07
C VAL A 497 -4.82 18.78 -11.57
N GLU A 498 -3.77 19.42 -12.08
CA GLU A 498 -2.53 18.71 -12.39
C GLU A 498 -1.71 18.53 -11.12
N ASP A 499 -1.85 17.35 -10.50
CA ASP A 499 -1.16 16.93 -9.29
C ASP A 499 -0.02 15.91 -9.58
N GLY A 500 0.31 15.71 -10.85
CA GLY A 500 1.20 14.64 -11.34
C GLY A 500 0.49 13.35 -11.76
N GLY A 501 -0.80 13.23 -11.48
CA GLY A 501 -1.61 12.04 -11.75
C GLY A 501 -1.92 11.78 -13.23
N ARG A 502 -1.46 12.64 -14.16
CA ARG A 502 -1.84 12.55 -15.58
C ARG A 502 -1.45 11.21 -16.21
N GLY A 503 -0.34 10.61 -15.76
CA GLY A 503 0.19 9.34 -16.27
C GLY A 503 -0.77 8.16 -16.19
N ILE A 504 -1.66 8.12 -15.18
CA ILE A 504 -2.54 6.97 -14.93
C ILE A 504 -3.70 6.85 -15.93
N PHE A 505 -3.91 7.85 -16.79
CA PHE A 505 -4.92 7.86 -17.82
C PHE A 505 -4.38 7.27 -19.13
N HIS A 506 -5.16 6.40 -19.76
CA HIS A 506 -4.79 5.68 -20.99
C HIS A 506 -4.44 6.59 -22.19
N ASN A 507 -4.76 7.88 -22.11
CA ASN A 507 -4.49 8.88 -23.13
C ASN A 507 -3.60 10.05 -22.64
N ALA A 508 -2.81 9.88 -21.58
CA ALA A 508 -1.85 10.88 -21.10
C ALA A 508 -0.97 11.45 -22.22
N ALA A 509 -0.47 10.59 -23.10
CA ALA A 509 0.34 10.98 -24.27
C ALA A 509 -0.38 11.92 -25.27
N GLU A 510 -1.71 11.94 -25.31
CA GLU A 510 -2.47 12.90 -26.15
C GLU A 510 -2.28 14.35 -25.66
N PHE A 511 -2.02 14.55 -24.35
CA PHE A 511 -1.75 15.87 -23.77
C PHE A 511 -0.41 16.42 -24.25
N TYR A 512 0.67 15.71 -23.95
CA TYR A 512 2.05 16.14 -24.27
C TYR A 512 2.28 16.25 -25.79
N THR A 513 1.58 15.46 -26.60
CA THR A 513 1.60 15.60 -28.08
C THR A 513 0.95 16.91 -28.56
N ARG A 514 -0.03 17.44 -27.80
CA ARG A 514 -0.81 18.63 -28.16
C ARG A 514 -0.28 19.91 -27.51
N TYR A 515 0.37 19.78 -26.36
CA TYR A 515 0.97 20.87 -25.59
C TYR A 515 2.42 20.48 -25.22
N PRO A 516 3.34 20.40 -26.20
CA PRO A 516 4.72 19.98 -25.96
C PRO A 516 5.50 20.94 -25.06
N ASP A 517 5.12 22.22 -25.06
CA ASP A 517 5.70 23.28 -24.22
C ASP A 517 4.96 23.45 -22.87
N ALA A 518 4.16 22.45 -22.44
CA ALA A 518 3.41 22.51 -21.18
C ALA A 518 4.31 22.27 -19.97
N VAL A 519 4.72 23.36 -19.31
CA VAL A 519 5.20 23.33 -17.93
C VAL A 519 4.04 22.92 -17.01
N THR A 520 4.29 22.03 -16.07
CA THR A 520 3.37 21.69 -14.97
C THR A 520 3.56 22.69 -13.81
N MET A 521 2.61 22.77 -12.87
CA MET A 521 2.55 23.80 -11.83
C MET A 521 1.95 23.23 -10.56
N GLU A 522 2.24 23.84 -9.41
CA GLU A 522 1.69 23.49 -8.09
C GLU A 522 0.15 23.32 -8.09
N ALA A 523 -0.32 22.29 -7.39
CA ALA A 523 -1.70 21.81 -7.41
C ALA A 523 -2.65 22.70 -6.58
N VAL A 524 -2.90 23.93 -7.07
CA VAL A 524 -3.80 24.89 -6.41
C VAL A 524 -5.25 24.41 -6.47
N HIS A 525 -5.72 23.77 -5.38
CA HIS A 525 -7.12 23.40 -5.21
C HIS A 525 -8.03 24.63 -5.17
N CYS A 526 -9.21 24.53 -5.78
CA CYS A 526 -10.16 25.64 -5.87
C CYS A 526 -10.93 25.90 -4.56
N ALA A 527 -10.81 25.01 -3.57
CA ALA A 527 -11.30 25.14 -2.20
C ALA A 527 -10.50 24.20 -1.26
N PRO A 528 -10.54 24.38 0.08
CA PRO A 528 -9.87 23.49 1.01
C PRO A 528 -10.46 22.07 0.97
N ARG A 529 -9.61 21.04 1.03
CA ARG A 529 -10.01 19.62 1.03
C ARG A 529 -10.03 19.06 2.45
N VAL A 530 -11.02 18.23 2.78
CA VAL A 530 -11.23 17.70 4.14
C VAL A 530 -11.47 16.19 4.10
N GLU A 531 -10.62 15.44 4.80
CA GLU A 531 -10.66 13.97 4.81
C GLU A 531 -11.05 13.39 6.19
N GLU A 532 -10.94 14.16 7.28
CA GLU A 532 -11.44 13.84 8.61
C GLU A 532 -11.88 15.09 9.41
N GLY A 533 -12.22 14.93 10.70
CA GLY A 533 -12.58 16.04 11.60
C GLY A 533 -14.05 16.48 11.59
N GLU A 534 -14.36 17.52 12.38
CA GLU A 534 -15.75 17.93 12.69
C GLU A 534 -16.55 18.40 11.47
N ALA A 535 -15.91 19.11 10.53
CA ALA A 535 -16.57 19.63 9.33
C ALA A 535 -17.14 18.50 8.45
N LEU A 536 -16.38 17.42 8.27
CA LEU A 536 -16.84 16.23 7.54
C LEU A 536 -18.02 15.55 8.23
N VAL A 537 -17.97 15.43 9.56
CA VAL A 537 -19.05 14.87 10.37
C VAL A 537 -20.34 15.69 10.24
N ALA A 538 -20.25 17.03 10.23
CA ALA A 538 -21.40 17.91 10.06
C ALA A 538 -22.05 17.77 8.67
N ILE A 539 -21.23 17.72 7.60
CA ILE A 539 -21.68 17.51 6.22
C ILE A 539 -22.44 16.19 6.09
N TRP A 540 -21.88 15.10 6.64
CA TRP A 540 -22.48 13.76 6.60
C TRP A 540 -23.81 13.70 7.37
N GLN A 541 -23.89 14.29 8.57
CA GLN A 541 -25.13 14.34 9.35
C GLN A 541 -26.27 15.05 8.59
N ARG A 542 -25.98 16.17 7.90
CA ARG A 542 -26.96 16.91 7.11
C ARG A 542 -27.53 16.08 5.95
N ILE A 543 -26.67 15.41 5.18
CA ILE A 543 -27.08 14.60 4.03
C ILE A 543 -28.02 13.46 4.47
N ASN A 544 -27.80 12.90 5.68
CA ASN A 544 -28.64 11.85 6.24
C ASN A 544 -30.01 12.36 6.71
N ALA A 545 -30.08 13.54 7.33
CA ALA A 545 -31.36 14.18 7.63
C ALA A 545 -32.17 14.48 6.36
N ARG A 546 -31.49 14.89 5.28
CA ARG A 546 -32.10 15.14 3.97
C ARG A 546 -32.62 13.86 3.30
N ALA A 547 -31.88 12.76 3.38
CA ALA A 547 -32.30 11.45 2.86
C ALA A 547 -33.65 10.98 3.43
N GLN A 548 -33.88 11.23 4.72
CA GLN A 548 -35.14 10.88 5.39
C GLN A 548 -36.32 11.73 4.92
N ALA A 549 -36.11 13.02 4.65
CA ALA A 549 -37.16 13.93 4.18
C ALA A 549 -37.68 13.57 2.77
N LEU A 550 -36.76 13.24 1.85
CA LEU A 550 -37.07 12.96 0.44
C LEU A 550 -37.98 11.73 0.23
N LYS A 551 -37.99 10.78 1.18
CA LYS A 551 -38.83 9.57 1.13
C LYS A 551 -40.35 9.81 1.22
N THR A 552 -40.81 11.05 1.34
CA THR A 552 -42.22 11.40 1.64
C THR A 552 -43.06 11.85 0.43
N GLN A 553 -42.52 11.87 -0.80
CA GLN A 553 -43.23 12.36 -1.99
C GLN A 553 -43.00 11.46 -3.23
N HIS A 554 -44.02 10.75 -3.72
CA HIS A 554 -43.98 9.96 -4.96
C HIS A 554 -45.33 9.97 -5.72
N LEU A 555 -45.28 9.75 -7.05
CA LEU A 555 -46.39 9.84 -8.02
C LEU A 555 -46.46 8.61 -8.95
N SER A 556 -47.47 8.50 -9.82
CA SER A 556 -47.70 7.36 -10.74
C SER A 556 -48.30 7.74 -12.11
N GLY A 557 -48.19 6.86 -13.11
CA GLY A 557 -48.74 7.05 -14.47
C GLY A 557 -48.46 5.88 -15.43
N GLU A 558 -48.89 6.00 -16.70
CA GLU A 558 -48.72 4.99 -17.77
C GLU A 558 -48.64 5.61 -19.20
N VAL A 559 -47.86 5.00 -20.12
CA VAL A 559 -47.84 5.31 -21.57
C VAL A 559 -48.80 4.38 -22.30
N ALA A 560 -49.72 4.92 -23.09
CA ALA A 560 -50.78 4.16 -23.76
C ALA A 560 -50.42 3.70 -25.18
N ALA A 561 -49.62 4.48 -25.94
CA ALA A 561 -49.18 4.11 -27.28
C ALA A 561 -47.94 4.90 -27.73
N ALA A 562 -47.08 4.24 -28.52
CA ALA A 562 -46.00 4.84 -29.28
C ALA A 562 -46.00 4.29 -30.72
N SER A 563 -45.65 5.14 -31.69
CA SER A 563 -45.56 4.83 -33.12
C SER A 563 -44.41 5.62 -33.74
N ILE A 564 -44.02 5.32 -34.99
CA ILE A 564 -42.93 6.03 -35.68
C ILE A 564 -43.13 7.55 -35.81
N HIS A 565 -44.32 8.10 -35.54
CA HIS A 565 -44.62 9.53 -35.61
C HIS A 565 -45.49 10.04 -34.45
N GLY A 566 -45.56 9.38 -33.28
CA GLY A 566 -46.38 9.91 -32.18
C GLY A 566 -46.44 9.04 -30.92
N VAL A 567 -46.73 9.68 -29.78
CA VAL A 567 -46.68 9.12 -28.41
C VAL A 567 -47.81 9.70 -27.55
N SER A 568 -48.39 8.92 -26.61
CA SER A 568 -49.50 9.34 -25.73
C SER A 568 -49.59 8.56 -24.41
N GLY A 569 -50.18 9.15 -23.35
CA GLY A 569 -50.27 8.55 -22.01
C GLY A 569 -51.01 9.39 -20.95
N TRP A 570 -50.88 9.03 -19.67
CA TRP A 570 -51.54 9.71 -18.53
C TRP A 570 -50.75 9.67 -17.21
N PHE A 571 -51.04 10.61 -16.30
CA PHE A 571 -50.41 10.76 -14.97
C PHE A 571 -51.43 10.99 -13.84
N ALA A 572 -51.06 10.64 -12.60
CA ALA A 572 -51.88 10.83 -11.39
C ALA A 572 -51.05 11.16 -10.13
N GLY A 573 -51.75 11.54 -9.05
CA GLY A 573 -51.20 11.79 -7.71
C GLY A 573 -51.09 13.27 -7.29
N LEU A 574 -51.21 14.21 -8.24
CA LEU A 574 -51.17 15.66 -7.97
C LEU A 574 -52.58 16.24 -7.80
N ALA A 575 -53.16 16.13 -6.60
CA ALA A 575 -54.57 16.44 -6.33
C ALA A 575 -55.03 17.82 -6.82
N ASP A 576 -54.24 18.87 -6.60
CA ASP A 576 -54.58 20.27 -6.89
C ASP A 576 -53.92 20.86 -8.15
N ALA A 577 -53.30 20.02 -9.00
CA ALA A 577 -52.59 20.53 -10.18
C ALA A 577 -53.52 21.18 -11.22
N LYS A 578 -53.10 22.36 -11.69
CA LYS A 578 -53.53 22.98 -12.96
C LYS A 578 -52.84 22.25 -14.13
N PRO A 579 -53.26 22.46 -15.38
CA PRO A 579 -52.47 22.05 -16.55
C PRO A 579 -51.01 22.51 -16.42
N PHE A 580 -50.07 21.56 -16.51
CA PHE A 580 -48.63 21.77 -16.36
C PHE A 580 -47.87 21.29 -17.60
N ALA A 581 -46.66 21.83 -17.80
CA ALA A 581 -45.85 21.57 -18.98
C ALA A 581 -45.07 20.24 -18.87
N VAL A 582 -44.97 19.53 -20.00
CA VAL A 582 -44.30 18.24 -20.15
C VAL A 582 -43.42 18.29 -21.40
N GLU A 583 -42.27 17.63 -21.32
CA GLU A 583 -41.24 17.56 -22.36
C GLU A 583 -41.18 16.16 -22.96
N LEU A 584 -41.08 16.11 -24.30
CA LEU A 584 -40.63 14.92 -25.02
C LEU A 584 -39.13 15.06 -25.28
N VAL A 585 -38.37 14.09 -24.78
CA VAL A 585 -36.93 13.98 -24.93
C VAL A 585 -36.61 12.81 -25.86
N LEU A 586 -35.78 13.05 -26.88
CA LEU A 586 -35.24 12.01 -27.77
C LEU A 586 -33.71 12.05 -27.71
N ASP A 587 -33.08 10.93 -27.40
CA ASP A 587 -31.62 10.78 -27.35
C ASP A 587 -30.92 11.81 -26.42
N GLY A 588 -31.65 12.34 -25.43
CA GLY A 588 -31.20 13.39 -24.49
C GLY A 588 -31.67 14.82 -24.83
N GLU A 589 -32.09 15.08 -26.07
CA GLU A 589 -32.53 16.41 -26.55
C GLU A 589 -34.03 16.64 -26.37
N VAL A 590 -34.42 17.83 -25.90
CA VAL A 590 -35.84 18.21 -25.74
C VAL A 590 -36.44 18.63 -27.08
N VAL A 591 -37.05 17.68 -27.80
CA VAL A 591 -37.55 17.91 -29.16
C VAL A 591 -38.94 18.58 -29.22
N ALA A 592 -39.72 18.50 -28.14
CA ALA A 592 -41.03 19.14 -28.06
C ALA A 592 -41.45 19.43 -26.61
N HIS A 593 -42.12 20.57 -26.41
CA HIS A 593 -42.80 20.95 -25.17
C HIS A 593 -44.29 21.03 -25.43
N PHE A 594 -45.12 20.57 -24.49
CA PHE A 594 -46.57 20.62 -24.58
C PHE A 594 -47.20 20.75 -23.19
N MET A 595 -48.42 21.30 -23.12
CA MET A 595 -49.21 21.29 -21.90
C MET A 595 -49.96 19.97 -21.78
N THR A 596 -50.06 19.43 -20.57
CA THR A 596 -51.07 18.42 -20.24
C THR A 596 -52.48 18.98 -20.41
N GLU A 597 -53.44 18.11 -20.75
CA GLU A 597 -54.85 18.50 -20.74
C GLU A 597 -55.36 18.76 -19.31
N GLU A 598 -56.49 19.47 -19.19
CA GLU A 598 -57.11 19.71 -17.90
C GLU A 598 -57.60 18.39 -17.27
N GLY A 599 -57.06 18.08 -16.09
CA GLY A 599 -57.12 16.74 -15.52
C GLY A 599 -58.54 16.26 -15.25
N GLN A 600 -58.93 15.18 -15.92
CA GLN A 600 -60.26 14.59 -15.83
C GLN A 600 -60.34 13.69 -14.58
N ILE A 601 -61.47 13.73 -13.88
CA ILE A 601 -61.69 12.86 -12.71
C ILE A 601 -62.21 11.50 -13.22
N VAL A 602 -61.37 10.47 -13.10
CA VAL A 602 -61.65 9.11 -13.58
C VAL A 602 -61.99 8.21 -12.40
N PRO A 603 -63.10 7.44 -12.45
CA PRO A 603 -63.41 6.46 -11.41
C PRO A 603 -62.36 5.34 -11.36
N THR A 604 -61.97 4.93 -10.15
CA THR A 604 -61.08 3.79 -9.90
C THR A 604 -61.67 2.90 -8.80
N GLU A 605 -61.18 1.67 -8.64
CA GLU A 605 -61.75 0.71 -7.67
C GLU A 605 -61.72 1.22 -6.21
N ASN A 606 -60.80 2.14 -5.90
CA ASN A 606 -60.65 2.77 -4.57
C ASN A 606 -61.20 4.21 -4.49
N GLY A 607 -61.93 4.70 -5.50
CA GLY A 607 -62.58 6.02 -5.47
C GLY A 607 -62.58 6.75 -6.81
N SER A 608 -61.97 7.94 -6.84
CA SER A 608 -61.85 8.74 -8.06
C SER A 608 -60.50 9.45 -8.10
N GLU A 609 -59.82 9.36 -9.23
CA GLU A 609 -58.46 9.83 -9.44
C GLU A 609 -58.44 10.91 -10.53
N LYS A 610 -57.85 12.06 -10.25
CA LYS A 610 -57.70 13.13 -11.25
C LYS A 610 -56.50 12.82 -12.14
N ARG A 611 -56.77 12.42 -13.39
CA ARG A 611 -55.76 12.03 -14.38
C ARG A 611 -55.52 13.13 -15.39
N HIS A 612 -54.26 13.48 -15.60
CA HIS A 612 -53.82 14.43 -16.62
C HIS A 612 -53.31 13.66 -17.83
N TYR A 613 -53.86 13.96 -19.01
CA TYR A 613 -53.63 13.23 -20.25
C TYR A 613 -52.74 14.01 -21.22
N PHE A 614 -52.09 13.29 -22.13
CA PHE A 614 -51.30 13.88 -23.22
C PHE A 614 -51.22 12.99 -24.46
N GLY A 615 -50.98 13.61 -25.62
CA GLY A 615 -50.60 12.94 -26.86
C GLY A 615 -50.06 13.91 -27.90
N MET A 616 -49.11 13.48 -28.73
CA MET A 616 -48.60 14.28 -29.86
C MET A 616 -48.31 13.45 -31.11
N ILE A 617 -48.21 14.15 -32.24
CA ILE A 617 -47.66 13.63 -33.50
C ILE A 617 -46.36 14.39 -33.79
N TYR A 618 -45.26 13.67 -33.97
CA TYR A 618 -43.93 14.23 -34.26
C TYR A 618 -43.62 14.14 -35.76
N PRO A 619 -43.22 15.24 -36.45
CA PRO A 619 -43.11 15.26 -37.92
C PRO A 619 -41.99 14.41 -38.54
N GLN A 620 -41.02 13.94 -37.74
CA GLN A 620 -39.92 13.09 -38.21
C GLN A 620 -40.08 11.66 -37.65
N ALA A 621 -39.37 10.70 -38.22
CA ALA A 621 -39.47 9.30 -37.80
C ALA A 621 -38.75 9.09 -36.45
N LEU A 622 -39.47 8.55 -35.47
CA LEU A 622 -38.98 8.17 -34.14
C LEU A 622 -38.26 6.80 -34.13
N ALA A 623 -37.86 6.28 -35.29
CA ALA A 623 -37.17 5.01 -35.41
C ALA A 623 -35.74 5.08 -34.84
N SER A 624 -35.36 4.05 -34.09
CA SER A 624 -34.04 3.85 -33.48
C SER A 624 -33.61 4.97 -32.52
N ARG A 625 -34.53 5.48 -31.68
CA ARG A 625 -34.31 6.56 -30.70
C ARG A 625 -34.95 6.27 -29.34
N ASP A 626 -34.31 6.73 -28.28
CA ASP A 626 -34.83 6.55 -26.91
C ASP A 626 -35.85 7.65 -26.58
N VAL A 627 -37.11 7.24 -26.43
CA VAL A 627 -38.24 8.13 -26.13
C VAL A 627 -38.43 8.30 -24.63
N VAL A 628 -38.12 9.46 -24.09
CA VAL A 628 -38.30 9.79 -22.66
C VAL A 628 -39.28 10.94 -22.48
N ILE A 629 -40.10 10.87 -21.43
CA ILE A 629 -41.07 11.93 -21.09
C ILE A 629 -40.84 12.37 -19.64
N ARG A 630 -40.74 13.68 -19.42
CA ARG A 630 -40.50 14.29 -18.10
C ARG A 630 -41.34 15.54 -17.87
N ARG A 631 -41.62 15.89 -16.62
CA ARG A 631 -42.26 17.19 -16.29
C ARG A 631 -41.26 18.31 -16.51
N ALA A 632 -41.68 19.39 -17.19
CA ALA A 632 -40.81 20.50 -17.58
C ALA A 632 -40.38 21.39 -16.39
N GLU A 633 -41.16 21.40 -15.31
CA GLU A 633 -40.97 22.30 -14.17
C GLU A 633 -39.85 21.85 -13.22
N ASP A 634 -39.59 20.55 -13.13
CA ASP A 634 -38.64 19.94 -12.20
C ASP A 634 -37.80 18.80 -12.79
N GLY A 635 -37.96 18.49 -14.08
CA GLY A 635 -37.22 17.43 -14.77
C GLY A 635 -37.58 16.00 -14.36
N LEU A 636 -38.59 15.80 -13.51
CA LEU A 636 -38.99 14.49 -13.00
C LEU A 636 -39.29 13.54 -14.16
N HIS A 637 -38.48 12.50 -14.31
CA HIS A 637 -38.67 11.45 -15.31
C HIS A 637 -39.96 10.69 -15.01
N LEU A 638 -40.87 10.65 -15.99
CA LEU A 638 -42.17 10.02 -15.82
C LEU A 638 -42.22 8.61 -16.43
N PHE A 639 -41.38 8.30 -17.43
CA PHE A 639 -41.23 6.95 -18.01
C PHE A 639 -39.81 6.63 -18.54
N PRO A 640 -39.40 5.34 -18.56
CA PRO A 640 -38.30 4.82 -19.38
C PRO A 640 -38.74 4.52 -20.83
N GLY A 641 -37.78 4.45 -21.76
CA GLY A 641 -38.04 4.49 -23.22
C GLY A 641 -38.25 3.17 -23.97
N VAL A 642 -38.59 3.29 -25.26
CA VAL A 642 -38.95 2.20 -26.21
C VAL A 642 -38.43 2.52 -27.62
N GLN A 643 -37.99 1.51 -28.38
CA GLN A 643 -37.18 1.61 -29.62
C GLN A 643 -37.81 0.94 -30.87
N PRO A 644 -37.82 1.58 -32.08
CA PRO A 644 -38.20 0.95 -33.37
C PRO A 644 -37.05 0.64 -34.39
N GLU A 645 -37.27 -0.28 -35.35
CA GLU A 645 -36.26 -0.92 -36.26
C GLU A 645 -36.04 -0.30 -37.68
N THR A 646 -34.97 -0.68 -38.42
CA THR A 646 -34.54 -0.11 -39.75
C THR A 646 -33.72 -1.03 -40.71
N PRO A 647 -33.70 -0.76 -42.05
CA PRO A 647 -32.74 -1.29 -43.09
C PRO A 647 -32.26 -0.22 -44.16
N GLU A 648 -31.34 -0.38 -45.15
CA GLU A 648 -30.19 -1.28 -45.49
C GLU A 648 -29.32 -0.70 -46.70
N GLU A 649 -28.30 -1.43 -47.19
CA GLU A 649 -27.14 -1.21 -48.14
C GLU A 649 -27.24 -0.65 -49.62
N ALA A 650 -26.07 -0.27 -50.22
CA ALA A 650 -25.49 -0.76 -51.52
C ALA A 650 -24.20 0.01 -52.04
N SER A 651 -23.42 -0.48 -53.05
CA SER A 651 -22.13 0.16 -53.55
C SER A 651 -21.73 0.07 -55.10
N PRO A 652 -20.51 -0.33 -55.61
CA PRO A 652 -19.66 0.51 -56.52
C PRO A 652 -19.08 -0.15 -57.85
N THR A 653 -18.09 0.46 -58.56
CA THR A 653 -17.08 -0.12 -59.55
C THR A 653 -16.09 0.98 -60.11
N LYS A 654 -15.10 0.87 -61.07
CA LYS A 654 -14.62 -0.10 -62.12
C LYS A 654 -13.10 0.04 -62.51
N GLN A 655 -12.64 -0.22 -63.77
CA GLN A 655 -11.21 -0.40 -64.22
C GLN A 655 -10.90 -0.03 -65.72
N ALA A 656 -9.59 0.03 -66.14
CA ALA A 656 -8.99 -0.11 -67.51
C ALA A 656 -7.41 0.03 -67.49
N ASP A 657 -6.56 -0.06 -68.55
CA ASP A 657 -6.29 -1.09 -69.62
C ASP A 657 -5.05 -0.74 -70.53
N GLY A 658 -3.95 -1.55 -70.58
CA GLY A 658 -3.23 -1.80 -71.87
C GLY A 658 -1.67 -1.84 -72.07
N LYS A 659 -1.18 -2.98 -72.65
CA LYS A 659 -0.28 -3.10 -73.87
C LYS A 659 1.26 -2.73 -73.78
N ARG A 660 2.24 -3.18 -74.62
CA ARG A 660 2.43 -4.33 -75.59
C ARG A 660 3.84 -4.39 -76.31
N LYS A 661 4.71 -5.40 -76.00
CA LYS A 661 5.80 -6.08 -76.81
C LYS A 661 7.08 -5.38 -77.38
N THR A 662 8.24 -6.04 -77.18
CA THR A 662 9.35 -6.33 -78.16
C THR A 662 10.27 -7.51 -77.67
N PRO A 663 11.18 -8.12 -78.47
CA PRO A 663 11.85 -9.40 -78.16
C PRO A 663 13.25 -9.31 -77.48
N PHE A 664 13.77 -10.45 -76.98
CA PHE A 664 14.90 -10.56 -76.05
C PHE A 664 15.92 -11.66 -76.45
N ASP A 665 17.22 -11.49 -76.12
CA ASP A 665 18.30 -12.50 -76.27
C ASP A 665 19.13 -12.59 -74.95
N PRO A 666 19.20 -13.75 -74.26
CA PRO A 666 19.93 -13.88 -73.00
C PRO A 666 21.45 -13.75 -73.07
N ALA A 667 22.09 -13.98 -74.22
CA ALA A 667 23.55 -14.08 -74.30
C ALA A 667 24.30 -12.76 -74.07
N ASP A 668 23.60 -11.63 -74.19
CA ASP A 668 24.14 -10.28 -74.05
C ASP A 668 24.14 -9.75 -72.60
N TYR A 669 23.64 -10.53 -71.64
CA TYR A 669 23.36 -10.09 -70.28
C TYR A 669 24.30 -10.71 -69.21
N ARG A 670 24.57 -9.94 -68.16
CA ARG A 670 25.19 -10.35 -66.89
C ARG A 670 24.21 -10.08 -65.75
N GLY A 671 24.20 -10.88 -64.70
CA GLY A 671 23.34 -10.65 -63.55
C GLY A 671 23.39 -11.76 -62.51
N ALA A 672 22.75 -11.53 -61.37
CA ALA A 672 22.60 -12.49 -60.30
C ALA A 672 21.32 -12.24 -59.47
N VAL A 673 20.76 -13.31 -58.91
CA VAL A 673 19.85 -13.26 -57.76
C VAL A 673 20.70 -13.20 -56.50
N ASP A 674 20.51 -12.18 -55.64
CA ASP A 674 21.25 -12.02 -54.39
C ASP A 674 20.36 -11.84 -53.15
N HIS A 675 19.03 -11.85 -53.31
CA HIS A 675 18.09 -11.86 -52.19
C HIS A 675 16.82 -12.66 -52.50
N VAL A 676 16.51 -13.63 -51.64
CA VAL A 676 15.27 -14.42 -51.67
C VAL A 676 14.74 -14.56 -50.24
N SER A 677 13.44 -14.39 -50.05
CA SER A 677 12.74 -14.43 -48.76
C SER A 677 11.25 -14.73 -48.96
N HIS A 678 10.51 -14.97 -47.88
CA HIS A 678 9.06 -15.23 -47.94
C HIS A 678 8.23 -14.08 -48.55
N THR A 679 8.74 -12.84 -48.57
CA THR A 679 8.00 -11.66 -49.05
C THR A 679 8.64 -10.96 -50.25
N CYS A 680 9.92 -11.20 -50.52
CA CYS A 680 10.72 -10.42 -51.46
C CYS A 680 11.78 -11.24 -52.19
N ILE A 681 11.89 -11.02 -53.51
CA ILE A 681 12.89 -11.63 -54.40
C ILE A 681 13.61 -10.47 -55.12
N GLY A 682 14.95 -10.51 -55.19
CA GLY A 682 15.76 -9.41 -55.71
C GLY A 682 17.13 -9.81 -56.24
N GLY A 683 17.72 -8.90 -57.01
CA GLY A 683 18.99 -9.11 -57.69
C GLY A 683 19.32 -7.97 -58.65
N TRP A 684 20.15 -8.26 -59.64
CA TRP A 684 20.52 -7.32 -60.71
C TRP A 684 20.77 -8.03 -62.04
N ILE A 685 20.61 -7.27 -63.13
CA ILE A 685 20.83 -7.72 -64.51
C ILE A 685 21.14 -6.53 -65.43
N TRP A 686 22.20 -6.64 -66.22
CA TRP A 686 22.75 -5.59 -67.08
C TRP A 686 23.15 -6.16 -68.45
N ASN A 687 22.95 -5.41 -69.53
CA ASN A 687 23.37 -5.80 -70.89
C ASN A 687 24.74 -5.21 -71.23
N GLU A 688 25.71 -6.06 -71.56
CA GLU A 688 27.10 -5.66 -71.83
C GLU A 688 27.24 -4.94 -73.18
N LYS A 689 26.46 -5.35 -74.20
CA LYS A 689 26.51 -4.77 -75.56
C LYS A 689 25.61 -3.54 -75.72
N ARG A 690 24.63 -3.36 -74.84
CA ARG A 690 23.66 -2.25 -74.83
C ARG A 690 23.39 -1.78 -73.38
N PRO A 691 24.31 -1.07 -72.72
CA PRO A 691 24.22 -0.72 -71.29
C PRO A 691 22.97 0.05 -70.81
N TRP A 692 22.17 0.56 -71.75
CA TRP A 692 20.94 1.33 -71.51
C TRP A 692 19.66 0.51 -71.66
N GLU A 693 19.74 -0.70 -72.24
CA GLU A 693 18.58 -1.59 -72.43
C GLU A 693 18.17 -2.26 -71.11
N LYS A 694 16.87 -2.30 -70.82
CA LYS A 694 16.33 -2.79 -69.55
C LYS A 694 15.72 -4.18 -69.74
N ALA A 695 16.32 -5.16 -69.08
CA ALA A 695 15.80 -6.52 -69.06
C ALA A 695 14.46 -6.59 -68.32
N SER A 696 13.69 -7.62 -68.63
CA SER A 696 12.60 -8.10 -67.78
C SER A 696 12.89 -9.56 -67.40
N LEU A 697 12.55 -9.93 -66.17
CA LEU A 697 12.77 -11.25 -65.61
C LEU A 697 11.44 -11.88 -65.22
N ASP A 698 11.22 -13.12 -65.64
CA ASP A 698 10.10 -13.94 -65.17
C ASP A 698 10.48 -14.61 -63.85
N ILE A 699 9.61 -14.53 -62.86
CA ILE A 699 9.83 -15.15 -61.55
C ILE A 699 8.82 -16.28 -61.34
N CYS A 700 9.35 -17.47 -61.08
CA CYS A 700 8.62 -18.69 -60.84
C CYS A 700 8.84 -19.19 -59.41
N ILE A 701 7.77 -19.65 -58.78
CA ILE A 701 7.76 -20.27 -57.46
C ILE A 701 7.16 -21.67 -57.63
N ASP A 702 7.89 -22.69 -57.19
CA ASP A 702 7.51 -24.11 -57.29
C ASP A 702 7.05 -24.51 -58.71
N GLY A 703 7.78 -24.03 -59.71
CA GLY A 703 7.53 -24.26 -61.14
C GLY A 703 6.41 -23.40 -61.75
N LYS A 704 5.70 -22.58 -60.99
CA LYS A 704 4.61 -21.70 -61.48
C LYS A 704 5.10 -20.25 -61.62
N ARG A 705 4.91 -19.62 -62.78
CA ARG A 705 5.26 -18.20 -62.97
C ARG A 705 4.29 -17.28 -62.22
N VAL A 706 4.80 -16.50 -61.28
CA VAL A 706 4.04 -15.59 -60.41
C VAL A 706 4.03 -14.16 -60.96
N GLY A 707 5.08 -13.74 -61.68
CA GLY A 707 5.13 -12.41 -62.28
C GLY A 707 6.32 -12.20 -63.22
N THR A 708 6.36 -10.99 -63.80
CA THR A 708 7.46 -10.50 -64.63
C THR A 708 7.89 -9.13 -64.07
N VAL A 709 9.18 -8.95 -63.77
CA VAL A 709 9.72 -7.72 -63.15
C VAL A 709 10.77 -7.05 -64.06
N PRO A 710 10.67 -5.73 -64.32
CA PRO A 710 11.69 -5.00 -65.07
C PRO A 710 12.89 -4.64 -64.18
N ALA A 711 14.10 -4.70 -64.75
CA ALA A 711 15.33 -4.34 -64.06
C ALA A 711 15.63 -2.84 -64.17
N VAL A 712 14.86 -2.06 -63.39
CA VAL A 712 14.88 -0.59 -63.41
C VAL A 712 15.15 0.04 -62.05
N ASN A 713 15.56 -0.74 -61.05
CA ASN A 713 15.89 -0.22 -59.72
C ASN A 713 17.35 0.25 -59.69
N TYR A 714 17.62 1.33 -58.95
CA TYR A 714 18.98 1.84 -58.77
C TYR A 714 19.78 1.01 -57.76
N ARG A 715 21.05 0.74 -58.09
CA ARG A 715 22.06 0.07 -57.26
C ARG A 715 23.39 0.79 -57.44
N ALA A 716 23.87 1.43 -56.38
CA ALA A 716 25.10 2.23 -56.40
C ALA A 716 26.36 1.35 -56.55
N ASP A 717 26.31 0.10 -56.09
CA ASP A 717 27.40 -0.89 -56.13
C ASP A 717 27.78 -1.35 -57.54
N LEU A 718 26.84 -1.28 -58.50
CA LEU A 718 27.10 -1.68 -59.88
C LEU A 718 27.94 -0.66 -60.68
N ILE A 719 28.03 0.58 -60.20
CA ILE A 719 28.81 1.66 -60.84
C ILE A 719 30.33 1.41 -60.73
N PRO A 720 30.93 1.20 -59.54
CA PRO A 720 32.36 0.86 -59.43
C PRO A 720 32.69 -0.52 -60.03
N ALA A 721 31.71 -1.41 -60.21
CA ALA A 721 31.86 -2.66 -60.94
C ALA A 721 31.89 -2.48 -62.49
N GLY A 722 31.74 -1.25 -62.99
CA GLY A 722 31.76 -0.93 -64.43
C GLY A 722 30.44 -1.20 -65.18
N MET A 723 29.37 -1.59 -64.49
CA MET A 723 28.14 -2.12 -65.09
C MET A 723 27.10 -1.01 -65.33
N GLY A 724 27.48 -0.05 -66.17
CA GLY A 724 26.62 1.07 -66.58
C GLY A 724 26.43 2.12 -65.48
N ASN A 725 25.21 2.69 -65.40
CA ASN A 725 24.90 3.81 -64.52
C ASN A 725 24.18 3.40 -63.20
N GLY A 726 24.27 2.14 -62.80
CA GLY A 726 23.63 1.62 -61.58
C GLY A 726 22.14 1.28 -61.68
N TRP A 727 21.43 1.72 -62.73
CA TRP A 727 19.99 1.48 -62.91
C TRP A 727 19.68 0.09 -63.50
N SER A 728 20.21 -0.97 -62.86
CA SER A 728 20.21 -2.35 -63.36
C SER A 728 19.75 -3.37 -62.31
N GLY A 729 19.23 -2.93 -61.16
CA GLY A 729 18.66 -3.80 -60.14
C GLY A 729 17.22 -4.21 -60.46
N PHE A 730 16.77 -5.33 -59.91
CA PHE A 730 15.35 -5.71 -59.88
C PHE A 730 14.93 -6.12 -58.46
N ARG A 731 13.66 -5.89 -58.13
CA ARG A 731 13.06 -6.32 -56.86
C ARG A 731 11.57 -6.57 -57.07
N MET A 732 11.09 -7.76 -56.73
CA MET A 732 9.67 -8.10 -56.71
C MET A 732 9.26 -8.43 -55.27
N THR A 733 8.41 -7.58 -54.70
CA THR A 733 7.62 -7.94 -53.51
C THR A 733 6.48 -8.85 -53.96
N LEU A 734 6.26 -9.96 -53.25
CA LEU A 734 5.15 -10.85 -53.52
C LEU A 734 3.84 -10.26 -53.01
N LYS A 735 2.73 -10.46 -53.75
CA LYS A 735 1.40 -10.00 -53.34
C LYS A 735 0.87 -10.76 -52.13
N GLU A 736 1.18 -12.05 -52.08
CA GLU A 736 0.89 -12.98 -51.00
C GLU A 736 2.23 -13.59 -50.60
N PRO A 737 2.62 -13.60 -49.31
CA PRO A 737 3.87 -14.23 -48.87
C PRO A 737 3.90 -15.74 -49.16
N LEU A 738 5.10 -16.28 -49.35
CA LEU A 738 5.34 -17.72 -49.38
C LEU A 738 5.02 -18.33 -48.00
N ASP A 739 4.40 -19.50 -47.98
CA ASP A 739 4.06 -20.18 -46.73
C ASP A 739 5.33 -20.49 -45.93
N TRP A 740 5.39 -19.98 -44.71
CA TRP A 740 6.53 -20.19 -43.81
C TRP A 740 6.57 -21.61 -43.23
N LYS A 741 5.47 -22.37 -43.37
CA LYS A 741 5.35 -23.78 -42.96
C LYS A 741 5.75 -24.77 -44.07
N ALA A 742 6.08 -24.27 -45.27
CA ALA A 742 6.49 -25.08 -46.41
C ALA A 742 7.90 -24.70 -46.90
N SER A 743 8.56 -25.64 -47.58
CA SER A 743 9.77 -25.34 -48.34
C SER A 743 9.42 -24.94 -49.76
N HIS A 744 10.06 -23.90 -50.27
CA HIS A 744 9.77 -23.29 -51.58
C HIS A 744 11.02 -23.21 -52.46
N THR A 745 10.84 -23.40 -53.76
CA THR A 745 11.88 -23.25 -54.78
C THR A 745 11.60 -22.03 -55.66
N VAL A 746 12.48 -21.04 -55.61
CA VAL A 746 12.35 -19.77 -56.34
C VAL A 746 13.29 -19.75 -57.54
N ALA A 747 12.73 -19.73 -58.74
CA ALA A 747 13.47 -19.57 -59.98
C ALA A 747 13.25 -18.16 -60.56
N VAL A 748 14.34 -17.52 -60.96
CA VAL A 748 14.35 -16.27 -61.72
C VAL A 748 14.92 -16.57 -63.10
N LEU A 749 14.17 -16.24 -64.15
CA LEU A 749 14.47 -16.53 -65.54
C LEU A 749 14.42 -15.25 -66.39
N PHE A 750 15.09 -15.26 -67.54
CA PHE A 750 14.96 -14.17 -68.51
C PHE A 750 13.57 -14.20 -69.16
N SER A 751 12.83 -13.08 -69.12
CA SER A 751 11.39 -13.04 -69.43
C SER A 751 11.02 -13.63 -70.79
N GLY A 752 10.14 -14.64 -70.79
CA GLY A 752 9.72 -15.36 -72.00
C GLY A 752 10.72 -16.40 -72.51
N THR A 753 11.68 -16.84 -71.68
CA THR A 753 12.64 -17.91 -71.97
C THR A 753 12.83 -18.83 -70.77
N ASP A 754 13.29 -20.06 -71.00
CA ASP A 754 13.62 -21.03 -69.95
C ASP A 754 15.06 -20.87 -69.39
N VAL A 755 15.75 -19.75 -69.71
CA VAL A 755 17.12 -19.51 -69.24
C VAL A 755 17.08 -18.88 -67.86
N HIS A 756 17.75 -19.51 -66.89
CA HIS A 756 17.86 -19.02 -65.52
C HIS A 756 18.89 -17.89 -65.38
N LEU A 757 18.60 -16.92 -64.51
CA LEU A 757 19.60 -15.97 -64.00
C LEU A 757 20.53 -16.68 -62.99
N PRO A 758 21.84 -16.41 -62.96
CA PRO A 758 22.74 -16.94 -61.93
C PRO A 758 22.23 -16.69 -60.50
N GLY A 759 22.44 -17.65 -59.60
CA GLY A 759 21.83 -17.64 -58.26
C GLY A 759 20.38 -18.16 -58.22
N SER A 760 19.84 -18.63 -59.34
CA SER A 760 18.53 -19.30 -59.43
C SER A 760 18.68 -20.70 -60.06
N PRO A 761 17.89 -21.71 -59.63
CA PRO A 761 16.88 -21.64 -58.58
C PRO A 761 17.48 -21.60 -57.16
N ALA A 762 16.82 -20.87 -56.26
CA ALA A 762 17.13 -20.79 -54.84
C ALA A 762 16.12 -21.61 -54.02
N GLN A 763 16.54 -22.09 -52.85
CA GLN A 763 15.72 -22.88 -51.92
C GLN A 763 15.44 -22.09 -50.64
N LEU A 764 14.24 -22.26 -50.09
CA LEU A 764 13.75 -21.64 -48.87
C LEU A 764 13.21 -22.74 -47.93
N SER A 765 13.57 -22.72 -46.66
CA SER A 765 13.32 -23.80 -45.69
C SER A 765 12.46 -23.35 -44.51
N VAL A 766 11.70 -24.28 -43.92
CA VAL A 766 10.82 -24.03 -42.77
C VAL A 766 11.63 -23.63 -41.52
N PRO A 767 11.33 -22.51 -40.84
CA PRO A 767 11.99 -22.12 -39.58
C PRO A 767 11.42 -22.84 -38.35
N GLU A 768 12.28 -23.17 -37.37
CA GLU A 768 11.87 -23.73 -36.06
C GLU A 768 11.42 -22.68 -35.04
N GLN A 769 11.68 -21.39 -35.30
CA GLN A 769 11.31 -20.26 -34.44
C GLN A 769 10.82 -19.09 -35.31
N PHE A 770 10.19 -18.08 -34.70
CA PHE A 770 9.99 -16.78 -35.36
C PHE A 770 11.36 -16.19 -35.72
N ASP A 771 11.68 -16.17 -37.00
CA ASP A 771 12.94 -15.64 -37.53
C ASP A 771 12.97 -14.11 -37.46
N GLU A 772 14.15 -13.53 -37.71
CA GLU A 772 14.32 -12.08 -37.68
C GLU A 772 13.48 -11.38 -38.78
N THR A 773 13.22 -12.04 -39.91
CA THR A 773 12.37 -11.53 -40.98
C THR A 773 10.93 -11.37 -40.51
N LEU A 774 10.34 -12.42 -39.91
CA LEU A 774 8.95 -12.42 -39.47
C LEU A 774 8.73 -11.48 -38.27
N ARG A 775 9.69 -11.41 -37.33
CA ARG A 775 9.68 -10.38 -36.26
C ARG A 775 9.69 -8.97 -36.84
N ASN A 776 10.55 -8.69 -37.83
CA ASN A 776 10.59 -7.39 -38.51
C ASN A 776 9.34 -7.10 -39.35
N VAL A 777 8.70 -8.10 -39.97
CA VAL A 777 7.44 -7.94 -40.71
C VAL A 777 6.30 -7.59 -39.76
N ILE A 778 6.16 -8.30 -38.63
CA ILE A 778 5.15 -7.98 -37.61
C ILE A 778 5.42 -6.60 -37.00
N GLY A 779 6.67 -6.29 -36.64
CA GLY A 779 7.06 -4.99 -36.10
C GLY A 779 6.77 -3.81 -37.05
N ARG A 780 6.99 -3.99 -38.37
CA ARG A 780 6.60 -2.98 -39.38
C ARG A 780 5.09 -2.89 -39.55
N ALA A 781 4.40 -4.03 -39.64
CA ALA A 781 2.94 -4.06 -39.77
C ALA A 781 2.21 -3.40 -38.59
N VAL A 782 2.80 -3.39 -37.39
CA VAL A 782 2.31 -2.61 -36.24
C VAL A 782 2.70 -1.13 -36.32
N LYS A 783 3.92 -0.82 -36.80
CA LYS A 783 4.44 0.55 -36.91
C LYS A 783 3.77 1.38 -38.02
N ASP A 784 3.33 0.74 -39.10
CA ASP A 784 2.73 1.40 -40.27
C ASP A 784 1.22 1.72 -40.09
N LEU A 785 0.63 1.43 -38.92
CA LEU A 785 -0.79 1.62 -38.63
C LEU A 785 -1.16 3.08 -38.40
N SER A 786 -1.66 3.74 -39.44
CA SER A 786 -1.88 5.19 -39.48
C SER A 786 -3.00 5.68 -38.54
N THR A 787 -4.15 5.00 -38.50
CA THR A 787 -5.35 5.45 -37.78
C THR A 787 -5.56 4.72 -36.45
N SER A 788 -6.29 5.36 -35.53
CA SER A 788 -6.71 4.74 -34.27
C SER A 788 -7.63 3.52 -34.47
N THR A 789 -8.43 3.49 -35.54
CA THR A 789 -9.27 2.35 -35.91
C THR A 789 -8.44 1.16 -36.39
N GLU A 790 -7.40 1.38 -37.19
CA GLU A 790 -6.46 0.31 -37.60
C GLU A 790 -5.68 -0.22 -36.39
N ARG A 791 -5.15 0.66 -35.53
CA ARG A 791 -4.45 0.27 -34.30
C ARG A 791 -5.34 -0.57 -33.37
N ARG A 792 -6.60 -0.17 -33.14
CA ARG A 792 -7.55 -0.97 -32.35
C ARG A 792 -7.86 -2.33 -32.98
N LYS A 793 -8.05 -2.42 -34.30
CA LYS A 793 -8.32 -3.69 -34.99
C LYS A 793 -7.15 -4.67 -34.90
N VAL A 794 -5.91 -4.21 -35.12
CA VAL A 794 -4.73 -5.08 -35.02
C VAL A 794 -4.44 -5.47 -33.57
N LEU A 795 -4.59 -4.55 -32.61
CA LEU A 795 -4.47 -4.87 -31.18
C LEU A 795 -5.51 -5.91 -30.74
N SER A 796 -6.77 -5.75 -31.15
CA SER A 796 -7.83 -6.73 -30.89
C SER A 796 -7.49 -8.12 -31.41
N PHE A 797 -6.98 -8.22 -32.65
CA PHE A 797 -6.55 -9.50 -33.23
C PHE A 797 -5.35 -10.12 -32.48
N ILE A 798 -4.34 -9.32 -32.11
CA ILE A 798 -3.19 -9.83 -31.35
C ILE A 798 -3.61 -10.33 -29.97
N LEU A 799 -4.50 -9.60 -29.28
CA LEU A 799 -5.05 -10.02 -27.99
C LEU A 799 -5.93 -11.27 -28.10
N GLU A 800 -6.72 -11.39 -29.17
CA GLU A 800 -7.51 -12.58 -29.49
C GLU A 800 -6.61 -13.82 -29.71
N GLN A 801 -5.57 -13.71 -30.54
CA GLN A 801 -4.64 -14.83 -30.78
C GLN A 801 -3.84 -15.20 -29.51
N ALA A 802 -3.44 -14.22 -28.70
CA ALA A 802 -2.80 -14.47 -27.40
C ALA A 802 -3.78 -15.14 -26.41
N ALA A 803 -5.04 -14.72 -26.38
CA ALA A 803 -6.07 -15.31 -25.54
C ALA A 803 -6.42 -16.76 -25.95
N HIS A 804 -6.41 -17.06 -27.25
CA HIS A 804 -6.53 -18.44 -27.76
C HIS A 804 -5.34 -19.30 -27.35
N LEU A 805 -4.11 -18.82 -27.49
CA LEU A 805 -2.91 -19.58 -27.09
C LEU A 805 -2.91 -19.87 -25.58
N ARG A 806 -3.14 -18.85 -24.75
CA ARG A 806 -3.30 -19.04 -23.28
C ARG A 806 -4.45 -20.00 -22.92
N GLN A 807 -5.55 -20.00 -23.67
CA GLN A 807 -6.63 -20.93 -23.41
C GLN A 807 -6.23 -22.37 -23.76
N LYS A 808 -5.57 -22.57 -24.90
CA LYS A 808 -5.12 -23.90 -25.33
C LYS A 808 -4.12 -24.51 -24.35
N GLU A 809 -3.13 -23.74 -23.89
CA GLU A 809 -2.21 -24.21 -22.84
C GLU A 809 -2.96 -24.49 -21.52
N ALA A 810 -3.94 -23.66 -21.13
CA ALA A 810 -4.76 -23.92 -19.94
C ALA A 810 -5.68 -25.16 -20.07
N ASP A 811 -6.10 -25.52 -21.27
CA ASP A 811 -6.85 -26.75 -21.55
C ASP A 811 -5.94 -28.00 -21.49
N LEU A 812 -4.66 -27.86 -21.85
CA LEU A 812 -3.62 -28.88 -21.70
C LEU A 812 -3.23 -29.08 -20.23
N ASP A 813 -2.91 -28.00 -19.50
CA ASP A 813 -2.65 -27.99 -18.05
C ASP A 813 -3.79 -28.63 -17.27
N GLY A 814 -5.04 -28.23 -17.57
CA GLY A 814 -6.24 -28.76 -16.93
C GLY A 814 -6.57 -30.21 -17.29
N GLN A 815 -5.82 -30.81 -18.23
CA GLN A 815 -6.07 -32.09 -18.88
C GLN A 815 -7.52 -32.23 -19.37
N ARG A 816 -8.09 -31.13 -19.89
CA ARG A 816 -9.54 -30.97 -20.09
C ARG A 816 -10.10 -31.95 -21.11
N GLU A 817 -9.37 -32.21 -22.19
CA GLU A 817 -9.74 -33.21 -23.21
C GLU A 817 -9.77 -34.64 -22.62
N LYS A 818 -8.66 -35.11 -22.04
CA LYS A 818 -8.58 -36.43 -21.37
C LYS A 818 -9.68 -36.64 -20.33
N ARG A 819 -10.03 -35.59 -19.58
CA ARG A 819 -11.09 -35.62 -18.55
C ARG A 819 -12.49 -35.61 -19.14
N ALA A 820 -12.70 -34.98 -20.29
CA ALA A 820 -13.95 -35.09 -21.07
C ALA A 820 -14.13 -36.51 -21.63
N ASP A 821 -13.07 -37.08 -22.21
CA ASP A 821 -13.05 -38.45 -22.72
C ASP A 821 -13.36 -39.47 -21.62
N LEU A 822 -12.65 -39.40 -20.48
CA LEU A 822 -12.92 -40.22 -19.30
C LEU A 822 -14.34 -40.04 -18.74
N HIS A 823 -14.93 -38.86 -18.85
CA HIS A 823 -16.34 -38.64 -18.48
C HIS A 823 -17.31 -39.30 -19.47
N HIS A 824 -16.99 -39.27 -20.76
CA HIS A 824 -17.77 -39.92 -21.82
C HIS A 824 -17.70 -41.45 -21.69
N GLU A 825 -16.50 -42.02 -21.52
CA GLU A 825 -16.30 -43.45 -21.25
C GLU A 825 -17.02 -43.89 -19.98
N ARG A 826 -16.97 -43.10 -18.89
CA ARG A 826 -17.73 -43.38 -17.65
C ARG A 826 -19.23 -43.40 -17.85
N GLN A 827 -19.78 -42.52 -18.70
CA GLN A 827 -21.21 -42.55 -19.06
C GLN A 827 -21.58 -43.78 -19.90
N LEU A 828 -20.68 -44.25 -20.78
CA LEU A 828 -20.91 -45.41 -21.64
C LEU A 828 -20.74 -46.76 -20.90
N ALA A 829 -19.76 -46.88 -20.01
CA ALA A 829 -19.38 -48.14 -19.37
C ALA A 829 -20.09 -48.40 -18.01
N GLY A 830 -20.78 -47.40 -17.45
CA GLY A 830 -21.56 -47.55 -16.22
C GLY A 830 -20.73 -47.94 -15.00
N ARG A 831 -21.24 -48.86 -14.17
CA ARG A 831 -20.63 -49.24 -12.87
C ARG A 831 -19.18 -49.74 -12.96
N ALA A 832 -18.73 -50.21 -14.12
CA ALA A 832 -17.36 -50.72 -14.30
C ALA A 832 -16.28 -49.61 -14.34
N ALA A 833 -16.65 -48.37 -14.65
CA ALA A 833 -15.70 -47.26 -14.80
C ALA A 833 -15.49 -46.41 -13.51
N ALA A 834 -15.99 -46.89 -12.38
CA ALA A 834 -15.78 -46.28 -11.07
C ALA A 834 -14.30 -46.35 -10.62
N ASP A 835 -13.58 -47.41 -11.01
CA ASP A 835 -12.23 -47.71 -10.53
C ASP A 835 -11.10 -47.13 -11.40
N MET A 836 -11.41 -46.37 -12.47
CA MET A 836 -10.38 -45.63 -13.22
C MET A 836 -9.84 -44.47 -12.36
N PRO A 837 -8.54 -44.44 -11.99
CA PRO A 837 -8.00 -43.36 -11.17
C PRO A 837 -7.79 -42.09 -12.00
N VAL A 838 -8.51 -41.03 -11.67
CA VAL A 838 -8.24 -39.67 -12.14
C VAL A 838 -7.60 -38.92 -10.99
N MET A 839 -6.38 -38.41 -11.17
CA MET A 839 -5.75 -37.51 -10.21
C MET A 839 -6.71 -36.32 -9.95
N ARG A 840 -7.01 -36.10 -8.67
CA ARG A 840 -7.75 -34.91 -8.24
C ARG A 840 -6.84 -33.70 -8.38
N ARG A 841 -7.39 -32.51 -8.59
CA ARG A 841 -6.60 -31.29 -8.71
C ARG A 841 -6.96 -30.29 -7.62
N ALA A 842 -5.94 -29.73 -6.96
CA ALA A 842 -6.07 -28.71 -5.93
C ALA A 842 -5.47 -27.40 -6.43
N LEU A 843 -6.24 -26.31 -6.38
CA LEU A 843 -5.72 -24.96 -6.56
C LEU A 843 -5.48 -24.34 -5.18
N VAL A 844 -4.24 -23.97 -4.88
CA VAL A 844 -3.86 -23.20 -3.70
C VAL A 844 -3.72 -21.75 -4.12
N ILE A 845 -4.52 -20.86 -3.52
CA ILE A 845 -4.37 -19.41 -3.67
C ILE A 845 -3.91 -18.85 -2.33
N CYS A 846 -2.72 -18.24 -2.33
CA CYS A 846 -2.16 -17.55 -1.18
C CYS A 846 -1.84 -16.11 -1.55
N GLU A 847 -1.78 -15.22 -0.57
CA GLU A 847 -1.53 -13.78 -0.78
C GLU A 847 -0.20 -13.52 -1.52
N ALA A 848 0.88 -14.11 -1.01
CA ALA A 848 2.25 -14.03 -1.53
C ALA A 848 2.89 -15.42 -1.62
N MET A 849 3.99 -15.55 -2.36
CA MET A 849 4.83 -16.76 -2.32
C MET A 849 5.67 -16.75 -1.04
N PRO A 850 5.56 -17.74 -0.13
CA PRO A 850 6.18 -17.64 1.18
C PRO A 850 7.71 -17.74 1.12
N ARG A 851 8.40 -16.80 1.77
CA ARG A 851 9.85 -16.80 1.97
C ARG A 851 10.20 -17.66 3.18
N ILE A 852 11.00 -18.70 2.97
CA ILE A 852 11.37 -19.66 4.02
C ILE A 852 12.27 -18.96 5.06
N GLY A 853 12.06 -19.28 6.35
CA GLY A 853 12.73 -18.62 7.48
C GLY A 853 12.20 -17.22 7.80
N HIS A 854 11.84 -16.45 6.77
CA HIS A 854 11.45 -15.04 6.85
C HIS A 854 9.96 -14.83 7.16
N ASP A 855 9.06 -15.60 6.55
CA ASP A 855 7.61 -15.42 6.75
C ASP A 855 7.05 -16.46 7.76
N PRO A 856 6.33 -16.04 8.83
CA PRO A 856 5.83 -16.98 9.84
C PRO A 856 4.77 -17.96 9.31
N ASP A 857 4.09 -17.62 8.20
CA ASP A 857 3.12 -18.49 7.53
C ASP A 857 3.75 -19.55 6.61
N ALA A 858 5.07 -19.49 6.37
CA ALA A 858 5.74 -20.34 5.39
C ALA A 858 5.66 -21.83 5.73
N ALA A 859 5.98 -22.21 6.98
CA ALA A 859 5.94 -23.60 7.41
C ALA A 859 4.52 -24.20 7.42
N PRO A 860 3.48 -23.51 7.98
CA PRO A 860 2.09 -23.92 7.82
C PRO A 860 1.66 -24.11 6.35
N LEU A 861 1.90 -23.12 5.50
CA LEU A 861 1.46 -23.16 4.10
C LEU A 861 2.15 -24.28 3.30
N LEU A 862 3.48 -24.39 3.37
CA LEU A 862 4.23 -25.42 2.65
C LEU A 862 3.89 -26.83 3.14
N SER A 863 3.67 -27.02 4.44
CA SER A 863 3.19 -28.28 4.99
C SER A 863 1.81 -28.66 4.45
N HIS A 864 0.88 -27.70 4.40
CA HIS A 864 -0.48 -27.92 3.92
C HIS A 864 -0.50 -28.26 2.42
N ILE A 865 0.31 -27.56 1.60
CA ILE A 865 0.51 -27.87 0.18
C ILE A 865 1.03 -29.29 -0.02
N ARG A 866 2.09 -29.69 0.72
CA ARG A 866 2.66 -31.04 0.66
C ARG A 866 1.68 -32.12 1.13
N SER A 867 0.84 -31.83 2.13
CA SER A 867 -0.20 -32.74 2.61
C SER A 867 -1.26 -33.02 1.52
N LEU A 868 -1.67 -32.00 0.76
CA LEU A 868 -2.56 -32.17 -0.40
C LEU A 868 -1.93 -33.09 -1.46
N ALA A 869 -0.65 -32.89 -1.78
CA ALA A 869 0.07 -33.75 -2.72
C ALA A 869 0.14 -35.22 -2.24
N ARG A 870 0.50 -35.45 -0.97
CA ARG A 870 0.53 -36.80 -0.34
C ARG A 870 -0.85 -37.47 -0.28
N LEU A 871 -1.93 -36.69 -0.30
CA LEU A 871 -3.33 -37.17 -0.40
C LEU A 871 -3.79 -37.49 -1.84
N GLY A 872 -2.90 -37.40 -2.83
CA GLY A 872 -3.19 -37.75 -4.22
C GLY A 872 -3.87 -36.63 -5.02
N TYR A 873 -3.61 -35.37 -4.65
CA TYR A 873 -3.93 -34.22 -5.49
C TYR A 873 -2.70 -33.82 -6.34
N ASP A 874 -2.91 -33.59 -7.63
CA ASP A 874 -2.05 -32.71 -8.43
C ASP A 874 -2.31 -31.27 -7.97
N VAL A 875 -1.28 -30.59 -7.46
CA VAL A 875 -1.42 -29.29 -6.80
C VAL A 875 -0.86 -28.19 -7.70
N THR A 876 -1.65 -27.13 -7.86
CA THR A 876 -1.24 -25.87 -8.50
C THR A 876 -1.28 -24.75 -7.48
N VAL A 877 -0.20 -23.98 -7.35
CA VAL A 877 -0.13 -22.78 -6.50
C VAL A 877 -0.25 -21.52 -7.36
N SER A 878 -0.96 -20.51 -6.89
CA SER A 878 -1.02 -19.17 -7.48
C SER A 878 -1.02 -18.11 -6.37
N THR A 879 -0.34 -16.98 -6.59
CA THR A 879 -0.28 -15.88 -5.63
C THR A 879 -1.13 -14.69 -6.07
N VAL A 880 -1.47 -13.78 -5.16
CA VAL A 880 -2.22 -12.54 -5.47
C VAL A 880 -1.28 -11.41 -5.87
N ASP A 881 -0.07 -11.39 -5.31
CA ASP A 881 0.97 -10.38 -5.55
C ASP A 881 1.76 -10.57 -6.87
N HIS A 882 1.74 -11.77 -7.44
CA HIS A 882 2.61 -12.23 -8.53
C HIS A 882 4.12 -12.07 -8.31
N VAL A 883 4.58 -11.93 -7.06
CA VAL A 883 5.99 -11.84 -6.72
C VAL A 883 6.61 -13.24 -6.74
N ALA A 884 7.55 -13.45 -7.65
CA ALA A 884 8.32 -14.68 -7.72
C ALA A 884 9.32 -14.76 -6.57
N VAL A 885 9.33 -15.88 -5.84
CA VAL A 885 10.34 -16.20 -4.81
C VAL A 885 11.08 -17.48 -5.27
N PRO A 886 12.17 -17.35 -6.08
CA PRO A 886 12.70 -18.47 -6.86
C PRO A 886 13.14 -19.70 -6.06
N GLU A 887 13.51 -19.52 -4.79
CA GLU A 887 13.91 -20.62 -3.91
C GLU A 887 12.70 -21.48 -3.51
N THR A 888 11.62 -20.84 -3.08
CA THR A 888 10.35 -21.50 -2.75
C THR A 888 9.68 -22.07 -4.00
N GLU A 889 9.70 -21.33 -5.12
CA GLU A 889 9.19 -21.84 -6.41
C GLU A 889 9.90 -23.12 -6.82
N LYS A 890 11.24 -23.12 -6.82
CA LYS A 890 12.05 -24.29 -7.17
C LYS A 890 11.84 -25.45 -6.20
N LEU A 891 11.59 -25.18 -4.91
CA LEU A 891 11.26 -26.23 -3.94
C LEU A 891 9.92 -26.89 -4.26
N LEU A 892 8.89 -26.09 -4.58
CA LEU A 892 7.57 -26.58 -5.00
C LEU A 892 7.66 -27.36 -6.32
N GLU A 893 8.38 -26.84 -7.32
CA GLU A 893 8.63 -27.53 -8.59
C GLU A 893 9.38 -28.86 -8.39
N THR A 894 10.31 -28.93 -7.43
CA THR A 894 11.04 -30.17 -7.06
C THR A 894 10.13 -31.18 -6.35
N ASP A 895 9.17 -30.72 -5.56
CA ASP A 895 8.12 -31.53 -4.93
C ASP A 895 6.99 -31.94 -5.91
N GLY A 896 7.11 -31.58 -7.20
CA GLY A 896 6.12 -31.92 -8.24
C GLY A 896 4.89 -31.02 -8.29
N ILE A 897 4.95 -29.83 -7.66
CA ILE A 897 3.83 -28.88 -7.54
C ILE A 897 3.93 -27.81 -8.64
N SER A 898 2.82 -27.59 -9.35
CA SER A 898 2.75 -26.61 -10.45
C SER A 898 2.56 -25.18 -9.94
N ILE A 899 3.06 -24.18 -10.67
CA ILE A 899 2.95 -22.76 -10.29
C ILE A 899 2.31 -21.96 -11.43
N ALA A 900 1.12 -21.39 -11.17
CA ALA A 900 0.34 -20.65 -12.13
C ALA A 900 0.67 -19.15 -12.10
N ARG A 901 1.47 -18.71 -13.07
CA ARG A 901 2.00 -17.34 -13.21
C ARG A 901 2.12 -16.87 -14.66
N ALA A 902 2.54 -15.61 -14.84
CA ALA A 902 2.81 -15.02 -16.15
C ALA A 902 3.96 -15.78 -16.88
N PRO A 903 3.96 -15.86 -18.22
CA PRO A 903 3.04 -15.18 -19.17
C PRO A 903 1.72 -15.93 -19.42
N LEU A 904 1.48 -17.08 -18.78
CA LEU A 904 0.33 -17.95 -19.04
C LEU A 904 -0.92 -17.54 -18.26
N TYR A 905 -0.78 -17.24 -16.96
CA TYR A 905 -1.84 -16.71 -16.11
C TYR A 905 -1.38 -15.39 -15.48
N ALA A 906 -2.06 -14.29 -15.80
CA ALA A 906 -1.75 -12.98 -15.24
C ALA A 906 -2.32 -12.76 -13.83
N SER A 907 -3.28 -13.58 -13.40
CA SER A 907 -3.88 -13.50 -12.05
C SER A 907 -4.59 -14.79 -11.62
N PRO A 908 -4.95 -14.98 -10.33
CA PRO A 908 -5.73 -16.13 -9.89
C PRO A 908 -7.14 -16.14 -10.48
N GLU A 909 -7.72 -14.97 -10.82
CA GLU A 909 -8.95 -14.89 -11.62
C GLU A 909 -8.74 -15.51 -13.01
N GLU A 910 -7.60 -15.28 -13.67
CA GLU A 910 -7.31 -15.90 -14.97
C GLU A 910 -7.13 -17.43 -14.85
N VAL A 911 -6.53 -17.94 -13.77
CA VAL A 911 -6.50 -19.39 -13.46
C VAL A 911 -7.91 -19.94 -13.29
N LEU A 912 -8.71 -19.34 -12.40
CA LEU A 912 -10.07 -19.79 -12.10
C LEU A 912 -10.96 -19.76 -13.36
N ARG A 913 -10.88 -18.69 -14.16
CA ARG A 913 -11.70 -18.49 -15.36
C ARG A 913 -11.29 -19.42 -16.51
N ARG A 914 -9.99 -19.59 -16.80
CA ARG A 914 -9.53 -20.43 -17.92
C ARG A 914 -9.66 -21.92 -17.62
N GLN A 915 -9.24 -22.34 -16.43
CA GLN A 915 -9.34 -23.73 -15.96
C GLN A 915 -10.68 -24.03 -15.25
N ALA A 916 -11.76 -23.28 -15.54
CA ALA A 916 -13.07 -23.47 -14.92
C ALA A 916 -13.54 -24.94 -14.94
N GLY A 917 -13.90 -25.48 -13.77
CA GLY A 917 -14.27 -26.87 -13.56
C GLY A 917 -13.13 -27.90 -13.57
N CYS A 918 -11.86 -27.48 -13.69
CA CYS A 918 -10.69 -28.39 -13.74
C CYS A 918 -10.02 -28.62 -12.38
N PHE A 919 -10.53 -28.06 -11.29
CA PHE A 919 -10.09 -28.32 -9.91
C PHE A 919 -11.20 -28.99 -9.09
N ASP A 920 -10.80 -29.93 -8.24
CA ASP A 920 -11.64 -30.67 -7.30
C ASP A 920 -11.62 -30.04 -5.89
N LEU A 921 -10.64 -29.18 -5.63
CA LEU A 921 -10.44 -28.46 -4.37
C LEU A 921 -9.83 -27.07 -4.64
N VAL A 922 -10.26 -26.05 -3.90
CA VAL A 922 -9.64 -24.72 -3.88
C VAL A 922 -9.32 -24.35 -2.44
N TYR A 923 -8.04 -24.21 -2.10
CA TYR A 923 -7.56 -23.85 -0.77
C TYR A 923 -7.07 -22.39 -0.76
N LEU A 924 -7.74 -21.55 0.03
CA LEU A 924 -7.51 -20.12 0.12
C LEU A 924 -6.77 -19.83 1.45
N ARG A 925 -5.49 -19.43 1.39
CA ARG A 925 -4.67 -19.17 2.58
C ARG A 925 -4.67 -17.69 2.95
N GLY A 926 -5.08 -17.39 4.18
CA GLY A 926 -5.15 -16.03 4.70
C GLY A 926 -6.42 -15.29 4.29
N LEU A 927 -6.79 -14.27 5.07
CA LEU A 927 -8.07 -13.58 4.94
C LEU A 927 -8.24 -12.90 3.57
N ASN A 928 -7.22 -12.17 3.10
CA ASN A 928 -7.27 -11.43 1.84
C ASN A 928 -7.45 -12.32 0.59
N ALA A 929 -6.81 -13.49 0.57
CA ALA A 929 -7.03 -14.47 -0.50
C ALA A 929 -8.42 -15.12 -0.39
N ALA A 930 -8.87 -15.45 0.83
CA ALA A 930 -10.18 -16.07 1.03
C ALA A 930 -11.34 -15.13 0.69
N SER A 931 -11.29 -13.87 1.14
CA SER A 931 -12.35 -12.87 0.91
C SER A 931 -12.47 -12.48 -0.57
N SER A 932 -11.33 -12.36 -1.27
CA SER A 932 -11.30 -12.00 -2.69
C SER A 932 -11.69 -13.16 -3.60
N TYR A 933 -11.25 -14.39 -3.30
CA TYR A 933 -11.36 -15.51 -4.24
C TYR A 933 -12.45 -16.54 -3.92
N ALA A 934 -13.06 -16.57 -2.72
CA ALA A 934 -14.10 -17.55 -2.41
C ALA A 934 -15.30 -17.45 -3.37
N GLY A 935 -15.79 -16.24 -3.65
CA GLY A 935 -16.90 -16.02 -4.58
C GLY A 935 -16.60 -16.50 -6.01
N LEU A 936 -15.37 -16.25 -6.50
CA LEU A 936 -14.94 -16.70 -7.82
C LEU A 936 -14.67 -18.20 -7.88
N ALA A 937 -14.15 -18.80 -6.81
CA ALA A 937 -14.01 -20.24 -6.67
C ALA A 937 -15.39 -20.92 -6.75
N ARG A 938 -16.43 -20.39 -6.08
CA ARG A 938 -17.81 -20.87 -6.25
C ARG A 938 -18.33 -20.73 -7.69
N ARG A 939 -18.05 -19.60 -8.34
CA ARG A 939 -18.53 -19.30 -9.70
C ARG A 939 -17.91 -20.20 -10.77
N TYR A 940 -16.60 -20.40 -10.75
CA TYR A 940 -15.87 -21.13 -11.80
C TYR A 940 -15.53 -22.57 -11.44
N MET A 941 -15.49 -22.93 -10.15
CA MET A 941 -15.23 -24.29 -9.64
C MET A 941 -16.44 -24.82 -8.87
N GLY A 942 -17.65 -24.71 -9.43
CA GLY A 942 -18.92 -25.11 -8.80
C GLY A 942 -19.12 -26.61 -8.47
N ARG A 943 -18.03 -27.40 -8.45
CA ARG A 943 -17.96 -28.78 -7.92
C ARG A 943 -16.80 -28.98 -6.92
N ALA A 944 -15.90 -28.01 -6.78
CA ALA A 944 -14.75 -28.10 -5.90
C ALA A 944 -15.14 -27.83 -4.44
N THR A 945 -14.46 -28.50 -3.52
CA THR A 945 -14.49 -28.10 -2.11
C THR A 945 -13.68 -26.82 -1.95
N VAL A 946 -14.33 -25.72 -1.52
CA VAL A 946 -13.65 -24.46 -1.23
C VAL A 946 -13.30 -24.43 0.26
N VAL A 947 -12.03 -24.24 0.57
CA VAL A 947 -11.46 -24.34 1.92
C VAL A 947 -10.78 -23.03 2.28
N TYR A 948 -11.15 -22.43 3.41
CA TYR A 948 -10.45 -21.27 3.97
C TYR A 948 -9.46 -21.75 5.03
N GLY A 949 -8.16 -21.53 4.83
CA GLY A 949 -7.13 -21.74 5.85
C GLY A 949 -6.78 -20.42 6.54
N THR A 950 -7.11 -20.27 7.82
CA THR A 950 -6.71 -19.10 8.62
C THR A 950 -5.21 -19.15 8.91
N ARG A 951 -4.54 -17.98 8.96
CA ARG A 951 -3.19 -17.88 9.56
C ARG A 951 -3.31 -17.85 11.09
N GLU A 952 -4.14 -16.92 11.53
CA GLU A 952 -4.58 -16.61 12.89
C GLU A 952 -6.00 -16.00 12.73
N LEU A 953 -6.77 -15.87 13.82
CA LEU A 953 -7.98 -15.04 13.81
C LEU A 953 -7.61 -13.57 14.01
N GLN A 954 -7.65 -12.77 12.94
CA GLN A 954 -7.14 -11.39 12.96
C GLN A 954 -7.94 -10.50 13.92
N TYR A 955 -9.26 -10.70 14.02
CA TYR A 955 -10.06 -9.91 14.97
C TYR A 955 -9.67 -10.19 16.42
N LEU A 956 -9.23 -11.41 16.75
CA LEU A 956 -8.89 -11.81 18.13
C LEU A 956 -7.57 -11.19 18.58
N ARG A 957 -6.58 -11.09 17.67
CA ARG A 957 -5.33 -10.38 17.96
C ARG A 957 -5.59 -8.87 18.13
N LEU A 958 -6.42 -8.26 17.28
CA LEU A 958 -6.80 -6.85 17.40
C LEU A 958 -7.61 -6.55 18.67
N GLU A 959 -8.51 -7.44 19.08
CA GLU A 959 -9.25 -7.31 20.35
C GLU A 959 -8.31 -7.28 21.54
N ARG A 960 -7.35 -8.21 21.60
CA ARG A 960 -6.32 -8.26 22.65
C ARG A 960 -5.38 -7.06 22.61
N GLN A 961 -4.94 -6.65 21.42
CA GLN A 961 -4.10 -5.47 21.27
C GLN A 961 -4.81 -4.20 21.78
N ALA A 962 -6.11 -4.04 21.50
CA ALA A 962 -6.90 -2.93 22.02
C ALA A 962 -7.14 -3.00 23.54
N GLU A 963 -7.23 -4.20 24.13
CA GLU A 963 -7.31 -4.42 25.58
C GLU A 963 -5.96 -4.11 26.27
N THR A 964 -4.83 -4.56 25.71
CA THR A 964 -3.47 -4.32 26.23
C THR A 964 -3.03 -2.87 26.10
N GLU A 965 -3.23 -2.24 24.94
CA GLU A 965 -2.85 -0.84 24.67
C GLU A 965 -3.91 0.19 25.12
N ALA A 966 -5.06 -0.25 25.67
CA ALA A 966 -6.22 0.58 26.01
C ALA A 966 -6.79 1.43 24.84
N ARG A 967 -6.65 0.96 23.60
CA ARG A 967 -6.96 1.68 22.35
C ARG A 967 -8.44 1.62 21.95
N VAL A 968 -9.24 2.53 22.53
CA VAL A 968 -10.69 2.66 22.29
C VAL A 968 -11.04 2.94 20.82
N ASP A 969 -10.15 3.57 20.05
CA ASP A 969 -10.31 3.83 18.61
C ASP A 969 -10.38 2.55 17.77
N LEU A 970 -9.68 1.48 18.17
CA LEU A 970 -9.65 0.20 17.47
C LEU A 970 -10.98 -0.55 17.51
N LEU A 971 -11.93 -0.20 18.39
CA LEU A 971 -13.23 -0.88 18.51
C LEU A 971 -14.02 -0.90 17.19
N ARG A 972 -13.88 0.14 16.34
CA ARG A 972 -14.49 0.16 14.99
C ARG A 972 -13.73 -0.69 13.97
N ALA A 973 -12.41 -0.86 14.12
CA ALA A 973 -11.61 -1.74 13.29
C ALA A 973 -11.92 -3.21 13.62
N ILE A 974 -11.96 -3.56 14.90
CA ILE A 974 -12.37 -4.85 15.46
C ILE A 974 -13.72 -5.31 14.91
N GLY A 975 -14.77 -4.48 15.02
CA GLY A 975 -16.11 -4.84 14.55
C GLY A 975 -16.16 -5.12 13.05
N ARG A 976 -15.40 -4.37 12.25
CA ARG A 976 -15.27 -4.61 10.79
C ARG A 976 -14.50 -5.90 10.50
N MET A 977 -13.35 -6.10 11.15
CA MET A 977 -12.50 -7.28 10.94
C MET A 977 -13.24 -8.58 11.32
N ARG A 978 -13.88 -8.62 12.49
CA ARG A 978 -14.67 -9.77 12.95
C ARG A 978 -15.80 -10.10 11.96
N THR A 979 -16.46 -9.07 11.42
CA THR A 979 -17.50 -9.26 10.40
C THR A 979 -16.92 -9.85 9.11
N TYR A 980 -15.79 -9.32 8.63
CA TYR A 980 -15.15 -9.72 7.37
C TYR A 980 -14.57 -11.15 7.40
N GLU A 981 -13.95 -11.53 8.52
CA GLU A 981 -13.39 -12.88 8.72
C GLU A 981 -14.51 -13.95 8.81
N VAL A 982 -15.61 -13.63 9.51
CA VAL A 982 -16.78 -14.52 9.65
C VAL A 982 -17.60 -14.65 8.35
N THR A 983 -17.81 -13.57 7.60
CA THR A 983 -18.52 -13.66 6.30
C THR A 983 -17.68 -14.39 5.25
N THR A 984 -16.36 -14.23 5.27
CA THR A 984 -15.43 -15.00 4.42
C THR A 984 -15.49 -16.50 4.74
N ALA A 985 -15.48 -16.85 6.02
CA ALA A 985 -15.64 -18.24 6.47
C ALA A 985 -16.96 -18.87 5.99
N LEU A 986 -18.07 -18.11 6.00
CA LEU A 986 -19.39 -18.54 5.54
C LEU A 986 -19.49 -18.81 4.02
N LEU A 987 -18.55 -18.32 3.21
CA LEU A 987 -18.53 -18.61 1.75
C LEU A 987 -17.87 -19.96 1.42
N CYS A 988 -17.14 -20.57 2.37
CA CYS A 988 -16.34 -21.77 2.18
C CYS A 988 -17.07 -23.03 2.72
N ASP A 989 -16.73 -24.21 2.20
CA ASP A 989 -17.30 -25.49 2.68
C ASP A 989 -16.67 -25.92 4.00
N GLN A 990 -15.38 -25.62 4.15
CA GLN A 990 -14.52 -26.01 5.27
C GLN A 990 -13.69 -24.81 5.70
N VAL A 991 -13.50 -24.66 7.00
CA VAL A 991 -12.57 -23.69 7.59
C VAL A 991 -11.50 -24.48 8.34
N ILE A 992 -10.23 -24.29 7.96
CA ILE A 992 -9.08 -24.88 8.63
C ILE A 992 -8.44 -23.83 9.52
N VAL A 993 -8.35 -24.15 10.81
CA VAL A 993 -7.65 -23.39 11.85
C VAL A 993 -6.58 -24.27 12.51
N HIS A 994 -5.67 -23.69 13.27
CA HIS A 994 -4.55 -24.43 13.86
C HIS A 994 -4.77 -24.83 15.32
N SER A 995 -5.56 -24.07 16.09
CA SER A 995 -5.89 -24.39 17.50
C SER A 995 -7.34 -24.80 17.71
N GLN A 996 -7.59 -25.58 18.76
CA GLN A 996 -8.96 -25.87 19.23
C GLN A 996 -9.64 -24.61 19.80
N LEU A 997 -8.88 -23.62 20.26
CA LEU A 997 -9.45 -22.35 20.74
C LEU A 997 -10.08 -21.56 19.60
N GLU A 998 -9.37 -21.38 18.48
CA GLU A 998 -9.91 -20.71 17.28
C GLU A 998 -11.15 -21.44 16.75
N ALA A 999 -11.12 -22.78 16.72
CA ALA A 999 -12.27 -23.58 16.32
C ALA A 999 -13.48 -23.32 17.22
N ASN A 1000 -13.28 -23.33 18.54
CA ASN A 1000 -14.34 -23.03 19.51
C ASN A 1000 -14.85 -21.59 19.38
N ARG A 1001 -13.98 -20.60 19.08
CA ARG A 1001 -14.36 -19.19 18.88
C ARG A 1001 -15.22 -19.01 17.62
N LEU A 1002 -14.80 -19.56 16.47
CA LEU A 1002 -15.57 -19.50 15.24
C LEU A 1002 -16.92 -20.26 15.36
N GLN A 1003 -16.91 -21.46 15.96
CA GLN A 1003 -18.14 -22.24 16.17
C GLN A 1003 -19.09 -21.58 17.20
N HIS A 1004 -18.57 -20.78 18.14
CA HIS A 1004 -19.42 -19.99 19.05
C HIS A 1004 -20.06 -18.79 18.36
N LEU A 1005 -19.34 -18.12 17.45
CA LEU A 1005 -19.89 -17.02 16.63
C LEU A 1005 -20.90 -17.54 15.58
N VAL A 1006 -20.57 -18.65 14.90
CA VAL A 1006 -21.41 -19.27 13.87
C VAL A 1006 -21.37 -20.80 14.01
N PRO A 1007 -22.32 -21.41 14.74
CA PRO A 1007 -22.38 -22.87 14.94
C PRO A 1007 -22.60 -23.73 13.69
N ALA A 1008 -22.81 -23.10 12.53
CA ALA A 1008 -22.99 -23.77 11.23
C ALA A 1008 -21.69 -23.91 10.42
N LEU A 1009 -20.56 -23.35 10.88
CA LEU A 1009 -19.27 -23.48 10.19
C LEU A 1009 -18.66 -24.88 10.42
N ASN A 1010 -18.28 -25.55 9.34
CA ASN A 1010 -17.46 -26.76 9.41
C ASN A 1010 -16.00 -26.37 9.71
N VAL A 1011 -15.68 -26.14 10.99
CA VAL A 1011 -14.33 -25.75 11.42
C VAL A 1011 -13.53 -26.98 11.84
N HIS A 1012 -12.36 -27.14 11.23
CA HIS A 1012 -11.44 -28.25 11.43
C HIS A 1012 -10.09 -27.76 11.99
N VAL A 1013 -9.63 -28.38 13.07
CA VAL A 1013 -8.30 -28.14 13.63
C VAL A 1013 -7.28 -29.00 12.87
N VAL A 1014 -6.35 -28.37 12.17
CA VAL A 1014 -5.30 -29.05 11.41
C VAL A 1014 -3.93 -28.47 11.80
N PRO A 1015 -3.05 -29.25 12.46
CA PRO A 1015 -1.68 -28.82 12.71
C PRO A 1015 -0.86 -28.86 11.43
N TRP A 1016 0.29 -28.19 11.42
CA TRP A 1016 1.29 -28.33 10.35
C TRP A 1016 2.44 -29.25 10.76
N GLU A 1017 3.28 -29.56 9.77
CA GLU A 1017 4.43 -30.44 9.90
C GLU A 1017 5.62 -29.68 10.52
N VAL A 1018 6.11 -30.18 11.66
CA VAL A 1018 7.29 -29.65 12.34
C VAL A 1018 8.33 -30.76 12.47
N GLN A 1019 9.49 -30.57 11.86
CA GLN A 1019 10.57 -31.57 11.83
C GLN A 1019 11.37 -31.54 13.14
N PRO A 1020 11.48 -32.66 13.89
CA PRO A 1020 12.14 -32.70 15.19
C PRO A 1020 13.67 -32.85 15.06
N GLU A 1021 14.38 -31.73 15.07
CA GLU A 1021 15.84 -31.65 15.00
C GLU A 1021 16.45 -31.44 16.40
N ALA A 1022 16.47 -32.52 17.19
CA ALA A 1022 16.90 -32.47 18.59
C ALA A 1022 18.36 -32.03 18.77
N VAL A 1023 18.59 -31.11 19.71
CA VAL A 1023 19.92 -30.61 20.12
C VAL A 1023 20.79 -31.75 20.66
N GLU A 1024 22.03 -31.87 20.20
CA GLU A 1024 22.99 -32.90 20.65
C GLU A 1024 23.66 -32.54 22.00
N GLN A 1025 23.73 -31.25 22.31
CA GLN A 1025 24.34 -30.70 23.53
C GLN A 1025 23.45 -30.96 24.76
N PRO A 1026 23.93 -31.67 25.81
CA PRO A 1026 23.16 -31.88 27.03
C PRO A 1026 22.90 -30.55 27.77
N SER A 1027 21.87 -30.50 28.63
CA SER A 1027 21.56 -29.28 29.40
C SER A 1027 22.74 -28.70 30.17
N SER A 1028 23.63 -29.56 30.70
CA SER A 1028 24.85 -29.16 31.42
C SER A 1028 25.92 -28.45 30.56
N ALA A 1029 25.73 -28.37 29.25
CA ALA A 1029 26.61 -27.67 28.31
C ALA A 1029 25.98 -26.41 27.70
N ARG A 1030 24.76 -26.04 28.14
CA ARG A 1030 23.95 -24.94 27.61
C ARG A 1030 23.65 -23.93 28.73
N SER A 1031 23.53 -22.65 28.41
CA SER A 1031 23.24 -21.60 29.41
C SER A 1031 22.57 -20.39 28.76
N GLY A 1032 21.78 -19.65 29.53
CA GLY A 1032 21.01 -18.52 29.04
C GLY A 1032 19.64 -18.93 28.50
N VAL A 1033 18.88 -17.91 28.09
CA VAL A 1033 17.58 -18.02 27.44
C VAL A 1033 17.64 -17.47 26.02
N ALA A 1034 16.72 -17.90 25.14
CA ALA A 1034 16.55 -17.28 23.83
C ALA A 1034 15.09 -16.98 23.47
N PHE A 1035 14.87 -15.86 22.79
CA PHE A 1035 13.65 -15.61 22.02
C PHE A 1035 13.99 -15.52 20.53
N PHE A 1036 13.13 -16.09 19.69
CA PHE A 1036 13.19 -15.96 18.24
C PHE A 1036 11.92 -15.26 17.77
N GLY A 1037 12.04 -14.11 17.12
CA GLY A 1037 10.91 -13.26 16.76
C GLY A 1037 10.83 -12.94 15.28
N TYR A 1038 9.62 -12.69 14.78
CA TYR A 1038 9.37 -12.09 13.48
C TYR A 1038 9.10 -10.60 13.70
N TYR A 1039 10.15 -9.81 13.88
CA TYR A 1039 10.07 -8.49 14.51
C TYR A 1039 9.33 -7.42 13.67
N ASP A 1040 9.05 -7.69 12.40
CA ASP A 1040 8.09 -6.94 11.57
C ASP A 1040 6.64 -7.00 12.13
N ARG A 1041 6.35 -7.90 13.07
CA ARG A 1041 5.08 -8.00 13.79
C ARG A 1041 5.15 -7.35 15.17
N ALA A 1042 4.14 -6.53 15.46
CA ALA A 1042 4.00 -5.85 16.76
C ALA A 1042 3.99 -6.80 17.97
N ASP A 1043 3.41 -7.99 17.85
CA ASP A 1043 3.36 -8.97 18.95
C ASP A 1043 4.72 -9.63 19.24
N SER A 1044 5.52 -9.91 18.20
CA SER A 1044 6.89 -10.38 18.37
C SER A 1044 7.83 -9.30 18.94
N LEU A 1045 7.62 -8.03 18.56
CA LEU A 1045 8.41 -6.91 19.08
C LEU A 1045 8.06 -6.61 20.55
N ASP A 1046 6.77 -6.55 20.90
CA ASP A 1046 6.27 -6.41 22.27
C ASP A 1046 6.85 -7.47 23.21
N ALA A 1047 6.80 -8.74 22.82
CA ALA A 1047 7.34 -9.84 23.63
C ALA A 1047 8.86 -9.77 23.84
N ALA A 1048 9.62 -9.26 22.87
CA ALA A 1048 11.06 -9.04 23.04
C ALA A 1048 11.35 -7.89 24.02
N ILE A 1049 10.56 -6.81 23.95
CA ILE A 1049 10.63 -5.69 24.88
C ILE A 1049 10.28 -6.16 26.30
N LEU A 1050 9.18 -6.92 26.48
CA LEU A 1050 8.76 -7.47 27.77
C LEU A 1050 9.82 -8.43 28.35
N LEU A 1051 10.41 -9.29 27.52
CA LEU A 1051 11.47 -10.20 27.94
C LEU A 1051 12.67 -9.43 28.50
N VAL A 1052 13.15 -8.41 27.78
CA VAL A 1052 14.38 -7.69 28.14
C VAL A 1052 14.17 -6.62 29.21
N ARG A 1053 13.04 -5.91 29.23
CA ARG A 1053 12.80 -4.77 30.12
C ARG A 1053 12.10 -5.12 31.44
N GLU A 1054 11.34 -6.22 31.51
CA GLU A 1054 10.60 -6.61 32.72
C GLU A 1054 11.01 -7.98 33.27
N ILE A 1055 11.10 -9.00 32.42
CA ILE A 1055 11.34 -10.39 32.86
C ILE A 1055 12.82 -10.61 33.20
N MET A 1056 13.76 -10.26 32.32
CA MET A 1056 15.19 -10.50 32.53
C MET A 1056 15.81 -9.73 33.71
N PRO A 1057 15.41 -8.49 34.06
CA PRO A 1057 15.86 -7.84 35.29
C PRO A 1057 15.53 -8.63 36.56
N MET A 1058 14.33 -9.24 36.65
CA MET A 1058 13.97 -10.13 37.77
C MET A 1058 14.86 -11.38 37.82
N VAL A 1059 15.26 -11.91 36.65
CA VAL A 1059 16.19 -13.04 36.54
C VAL A 1059 17.61 -12.62 36.97
N TRP A 1060 18.13 -11.51 36.44
CA TRP A 1060 19.49 -11.03 36.73
C TRP A 1060 19.69 -10.61 38.19
N ALA A 1061 18.66 -10.10 38.87
CA ALA A 1061 18.69 -9.80 40.30
C ALA A 1061 19.00 -11.03 41.19
N ARG A 1062 18.80 -12.25 40.68
CA ARG A 1062 19.17 -13.52 41.35
C ARG A 1062 20.32 -14.28 40.66
N ARG A 1063 20.40 -14.20 39.33
CA ARG A 1063 21.33 -14.95 38.47
C ARG A 1063 21.88 -14.02 37.37
N PRO A 1064 22.82 -13.11 37.70
CA PRO A 1064 23.40 -12.18 36.72
C PRO A 1064 24.30 -12.88 35.69
N ASP A 1065 24.53 -14.19 35.80
CA ASP A 1065 25.28 -15.00 34.83
C ASP A 1065 24.44 -15.45 33.61
N ILE A 1066 23.12 -15.31 33.64
CA ILE A 1066 22.22 -15.78 32.59
C ILE A 1066 22.18 -14.77 31.42
N LYS A 1067 22.62 -15.21 30.23
CA LYS A 1067 22.45 -14.45 28.97
C LYS A 1067 21.01 -14.49 28.46
N CYS A 1068 20.60 -13.47 27.73
CA CYS A 1068 19.41 -13.50 26.87
C CYS A 1068 19.83 -13.35 25.40
N LEU A 1069 19.42 -14.27 24.52
CA LEU A 1069 19.68 -14.21 23.08
C LEU A 1069 18.41 -13.79 22.32
N LEU A 1070 18.52 -12.86 21.39
CA LEU A 1070 17.42 -12.45 20.49
C LEU A 1070 17.80 -12.76 19.04
N ALA A 1071 16.92 -13.42 18.29
CA ALA A 1071 17.20 -13.87 16.92
C ALA A 1071 15.96 -13.80 16.01
N GLY A 1072 16.16 -13.78 14.69
CA GLY A 1072 15.08 -13.86 13.69
C GLY A 1072 14.99 -12.67 12.74
N PRO A 1073 14.10 -12.72 11.73
CA PRO A 1073 13.98 -11.71 10.68
C PRO A 1073 13.28 -10.43 11.18
N GLY A 1074 13.53 -9.32 10.48
CA GLY A 1074 12.93 -8.02 10.80
C GLY A 1074 13.63 -7.25 11.94
N GLN A 1075 14.87 -7.61 12.29
CA GLN A 1075 15.67 -6.97 13.35
C GLN A 1075 16.04 -5.50 13.03
N GLY A 1076 15.05 -4.61 13.05
CA GLY A 1076 15.24 -3.17 12.99
C GLY A 1076 15.84 -2.60 14.28
N LYS A 1077 16.19 -1.32 14.24
CA LYS A 1077 16.95 -0.61 15.30
C LYS A 1077 16.30 -0.70 16.68
N THR A 1078 14.98 -0.80 16.78
CA THR A 1078 14.26 -1.04 18.05
C THR A 1078 14.74 -2.31 18.75
N VAL A 1079 14.93 -3.40 18.01
CA VAL A 1079 15.50 -4.65 18.55
C VAL A 1079 16.96 -4.42 18.93
N SER A 1080 17.74 -3.70 18.11
CA SER A 1080 19.13 -3.34 18.42
C SER A 1080 19.29 -2.60 19.75
N THR A 1081 18.33 -1.75 20.16
CA THR A 1081 18.38 -1.10 21.48
C THR A 1081 18.28 -2.07 22.65
N LEU A 1082 17.69 -3.26 22.46
CA LEU A 1082 17.55 -4.27 23.51
C LEU A 1082 18.89 -4.95 23.85
N ALA A 1083 19.93 -4.83 23.01
CA ALA A 1083 21.30 -5.27 23.32
C ALA A 1083 22.02 -4.34 24.30
N MET A 1084 21.49 -3.14 24.58
CA MET A 1084 22.14 -2.20 25.50
C MET A 1084 22.00 -2.70 26.95
N PRO A 1085 23.08 -2.70 27.75
CA PRO A 1085 23.06 -3.31 29.08
C PRO A 1085 22.18 -2.52 30.04
N VAL A 1086 21.12 -3.16 30.54
CA VAL A 1086 20.16 -2.56 31.49
C VAL A 1086 20.81 -2.22 32.84
N GLU A 1087 21.71 -3.08 33.33
CA GLU A 1087 22.55 -2.79 34.51
C GLU A 1087 24.01 -3.27 34.32
N PRO A 1088 25.01 -2.60 34.92
CA PRO A 1088 26.41 -3.02 34.85
C PRO A 1088 26.69 -4.31 35.65
N GLY A 1089 26.99 -5.40 34.93
CA GLY A 1089 27.41 -6.69 35.53
C GLY A 1089 26.44 -7.85 35.32
N CYS A 1090 25.30 -7.61 34.68
CA CYS A 1090 24.38 -8.66 34.23
C CYS A 1090 24.91 -9.36 32.96
N GLY A 1091 24.36 -10.55 32.66
CA GLY A 1091 24.81 -11.42 31.57
C GLY A 1091 24.61 -10.84 30.17
N GLY A 1092 23.77 -9.81 30.07
CA GLY A 1092 23.53 -9.03 28.86
C GLY A 1092 22.52 -9.68 27.92
N VAL A 1093 22.19 -8.89 26.89
CA VAL A 1093 21.37 -9.32 25.76
C VAL A 1093 22.26 -9.35 24.52
N GLU A 1094 22.19 -10.43 23.76
CA GLU A 1094 23.01 -10.66 22.57
C GLU A 1094 22.09 -10.92 21.38
N ILE A 1095 22.21 -10.08 20.35
CA ILE A 1095 21.37 -10.17 19.15
C ILE A 1095 22.14 -10.96 18.10
N LEU A 1096 21.47 -11.96 17.52
CA LEU A 1096 22.02 -12.86 16.53
C LEU A 1096 21.30 -12.63 15.19
N GLU A 1097 21.99 -11.93 14.30
CA GLU A 1097 21.58 -11.63 12.92
C GLU A 1097 21.69 -12.86 12.01
N GLY A 1098 20.91 -12.91 10.93
CA GLY A 1098 21.01 -13.95 9.90
C GLY A 1098 20.62 -15.37 10.36
N ILE A 1099 19.93 -15.51 11.49
CA ILE A 1099 19.35 -16.80 11.90
C ILE A 1099 17.97 -16.95 11.26
N ASP A 1100 17.90 -17.76 10.19
CA ASP A 1100 16.65 -18.17 9.53
C ASP A 1100 16.07 -19.48 10.10
N ASN A 1101 16.85 -20.22 10.89
CA ASN A 1101 16.46 -21.47 11.54
C ASN A 1101 17.01 -21.52 12.99
N PRO A 1102 16.18 -21.24 14.02
CA PRO A 1102 16.63 -21.21 15.40
C PRO A 1102 17.00 -22.60 15.95
N THR A 1103 16.41 -23.67 15.41
CA THR A 1103 16.63 -25.06 15.86
C THR A 1103 18.07 -25.51 15.72
N LYS A 1104 18.80 -25.01 14.70
CA LYS A 1104 20.22 -25.33 14.48
C LYS A 1104 21.22 -24.26 14.92
N ALA A 1105 20.82 -22.99 14.99
CA ALA A 1105 21.75 -21.88 15.28
C ALA A 1105 21.57 -21.26 16.68
N LEU A 1106 20.36 -21.28 17.22
CA LEU A 1106 20.00 -20.57 18.47
C LEU A 1106 19.86 -21.55 19.64
N PHE A 1107 18.93 -22.49 19.53
CA PHE A 1107 18.57 -23.41 20.63
C PHE A 1107 19.69 -24.35 21.09
N PRO A 1108 20.71 -24.73 20.28
CA PRO A 1108 21.88 -25.46 20.78
C PRO A 1108 22.73 -24.72 21.82
N GLN A 1109 22.58 -23.40 21.94
CA GLN A 1109 23.37 -22.56 22.86
C GLN A 1109 22.72 -22.43 24.25
N VAL A 1110 21.39 -22.43 24.31
CA VAL A 1110 20.60 -22.00 25.48
C VAL A 1110 19.91 -23.12 26.24
N LEU A 1111 19.63 -22.87 27.51
CA LEU A 1111 19.01 -23.84 28.42
C LEU A 1111 17.48 -23.87 28.29
N ALA A 1112 16.88 -22.75 27.87
CA ALA A 1112 15.46 -22.58 27.62
C ALA A 1112 15.19 -21.59 26.46
N GLY A 1113 14.09 -21.79 25.74
CA GLY A 1113 13.44 -20.73 24.96
C GLY A 1113 12.48 -19.93 25.86
N VAL A 1114 12.22 -18.67 25.53
CA VAL A 1114 11.23 -17.83 26.23
C VAL A 1114 10.37 -17.07 25.23
N VAL A 1115 9.04 -17.21 25.32
CA VAL A 1115 8.07 -16.57 24.41
C VAL A 1115 6.95 -15.88 25.21
N PRO A 1116 7.11 -14.61 25.59
CA PRO A 1116 6.21 -13.94 26.52
C PRO A 1116 5.27 -12.94 25.80
N LEU A 1117 4.40 -13.40 24.89
CA LEU A 1117 3.43 -12.53 24.20
C LEU A 1117 2.42 -11.92 25.19
N ASN A 1118 2.23 -10.58 25.20
CA ASN A 1118 1.07 -9.95 25.86
C ASN A 1118 -0.22 -10.16 25.06
N PHE A 1119 -0.14 -10.05 23.73
CA PHE A 1119 -1.24 -10.26 22.79
C PHE A 1119 -0.79 -11.11 21.59
N GLY A 1120 -1.75 -11.77 20.95
CA GLY A 1120 -1.50 -12.77 19.90
C GLY A 1120 -2.75 -13.62 19.66
N ALA A 1121 -2.69 -14.56 18.73
CA ALA A 1121 -3.76 -15.54 18.47
C ALA A 1121 -3.23 -16.78 17.75
N GLY A 1122 -3.86 -17.94 17.99
CA GLY A 1122 -3.60 -19.18 17.25
C GLY A 1122 -2.53 -20.07 17.89
N VAL A 1123 -1.66 -20.65 17.05
CA VAL A 1123 -0.57 -21.54 17.48
C VAL A 1123 0.78 -20.88 17.17
N ASP A 1124 1.65 -20.82 18.17
CA ASP A 1124 2.93 -20.13 18.07
C ASP A 1124 4.03 -21.03 17.45
N GLY A 1125 4.54 -20.64 16.28
CA GLY A 1125 5.61 -21.36 15.57
C GLY A 1125 6.98 -21.27 16.25
N VAL A 1126 7.22 -20.25 17.08
CA VAL A 1126 8.46 -20.09 17.85
C VAL A 1126 8.52 -21.15 18.94
N VAL A 1127 7.41 -21.30 19.68
CA VAL A 1127 7.27 -22.34 20.73
C VAL A 1127 7.45 -23.73 20.13
N LEU A 1128 6.85 -24.01 18.98
CA LEU A 1128 7.04 -25.29 18.29
C LEU A 1128 8.47 -25.52 17.79
N SER A 1129 9.21 -24.46 17.45
CA SER A 1129 10.63 -24.56 17.06
C SER A 1129 11.53 -24.91 18.25
N ALA A 1130 11.28 -24.33 19.42
CA ALA A 1130 11.94 -24.71 20.67
C ALA A 1130 11.63 -26.18 21.06
N PHE A 1131 10.36 -26.58 20.97
CA PHE A 1131 9.94 -27.96 21.20
C PHE A 1131 10.56 -28.95 20.19
N ALA A 1132 10.77 -28.53 18.94
CA ALA A 1132 11.43 -29.33 17.90
C ALA A 1132 12.94 -29.48 18.12
N ALA A 1133 13.58 -28.48 18.75
CA ALA A 1133 14.95 -28.55 19.26
C ALA A 1133 15.06 -29.47 20.50
N GLY A 1134 13.96 -29.69 21.21
CA GLY A 1134 13.95 -30.31 22.54
C GLY A 1134 14.52 -29.40 23.62
N VAL A 1135 14.30 -28.09 23.49
CA VAL A 1135 14.72 -27.06 24.45
C VAL A 1135 13.46 -26.46 25.11
N PRO A 1136 13.33 -26.52 26.45
CA PRO A 1136 12.13 -26.09 27.15
C PRO A 1136 11.74 -24.66 26.83
N CYS A 1137 10.50 -24.45 26.42
CA CYS A 1137 9.99 -23.12 26.12
C CYS A 1137 9.14 -22.61 27.28
N VAL A 1138 9.64 -21.64 28.05
CA VAL A 1138 8.82 -20.87 29.01
C VAL A 1138 8.00 -19.86 28.23
N MET A 1139 6.71 -19.69 28.52
CA MET A 1139 5.83 -18.92 27.66
C MET A 1139 4.70 -18.22 28.42
N SER A 1140 4.13 -17.17 27.84
CA SER A 1140 2.90 -16.58 28.40
C SER A 1140 1.71 -17.51 28.20
N ALA A 1141 0.65 -17.29 28.97
CA ALA A 1141 -0.62 -17.98 28.79
C ALA A 1141 -1.22 -17.79 27.38
N VAL A 1142 -0.94 -16.65 26.74
CA VAL A 1142 -1.39 -16.35 25.36
C VAL A 1142 -0.65 -17.22 24.34
N SER A 1143 0.66 -17.43 24.47
CA SER A 1143 1.40 -18.37 23.63
C SER A 1143 1.05 -19.84 23.92
N ALA A 1144 0.68 -20.16 25.17
CA ALA A 1144 0.33 -21.52 25.57
C ALA A 1144 -1.07 -21.98 25.10
N GLU A 1145 -2.02 -21.08 24.89
CA GLU A 1145 -3.45 -21.43 24.72
C GLU A 1145 -3.75 -22.26 23.46
N GLY A 1146 -2.94 -22.10 22.41
CA GLY A 1146 -3.07 -22.85 21.16
C GLY A 1146 -2.67 -24.33 21.28
N LEU A 1147 -1.94 -24.69 22.34
CA LEU A 1147 -1.23 -25.97 22.47
C LEU A 1147 -1.89 -26.90 23.50
N VAL A 1148 -2.03 -28.18 23.14
CA VAL A 1148 -2.55 -29.21 24.04
C VAL A 1148 -1.43 -29.75 24.94
N LEU A 1149 -0.96 -28.90 25.88
CA LEU A 1149 0.19 -29.18 26.73
C LEU A 1149 -0.08 -30.32 27.77
N PRO A 1150 0.70 -31.42 27.76
CA PRO A 1150 0.55 -32.55 28.67
C PRO A 1150 1.21 -32.29 30.04
N GLY A 1151 0.46 -32.56 31.11
CA GLY A 1151 1.00 -32.74 32.47
C GLY A 1151 2.04 -31.70 32.89
N ARG A 1152 3.32 -32.09 32.91
CA ARG A 1152 4.44 -31.24 33.36
C ARG A 1152 4.69 -30.01 32.49
N LEU A 1153 4.42 -30.08 31.17
CA LEU A 1153 4.63 -28.93 30.27
C LEU A 1153 3.67 -27.77 30.58
N LYS A 1154 2.56 -28.00 31.29
CA LYS A 1154 1.66 -26.93 31.73
C LYS A 1154 2.31 -25.94 32.70
N GLY A 1155 3.39 -26.32 33.38
CA GLY A 1155 4.15 -25.41 34.26
C GLY A 1155 5.03 -24.41 33.52
N LEU A 1156 5.17 -24.55 32.19
CA LEU A 1156 5.91 -23.61 31.35
C LEU A 1156 5.05 -22.42 30.87
N GLY A 1157 3.72 -22.59 30.82
CA GLY A 1157 2.78 -21.51 30.51
C GLY A 1157 2.43 -20.71 31.77
N GLN A 1158 2.65 -19.40 31.73
CA GLN A 1158 2.60 -18.52 32.91
C GLN A 1158 1.67 -17.31 32.69
N ASN A 1159 1.00 -16.88 33.77
CA ASN A 1159 0.00 -15.80 33.72
C ASN A 1159 0.56 -14.40 34.08
N SER A 1160 1.85 -14.29 34.42
CA SER A 1160 2.50 -13.03 34.78
C SER A 1160 4.02 -13.08 34.56
N VAL A 1161 4.66 -11.90 34.52
CA VAL A 1161 6.11 -11.76 34.28
C VAL A 1161 6.96 -12.42 35.36
N GLU A 1162 6.54 -12.36 36.63
CA GLU A 1162 7.23 -13.01 37.75
C GLU A 1162 7.19 -14.53 37.63
N GLY A 1163 6.07 -15.09 37.14
CA GLY A 1163 5.93 -16.52 36.89
C GLY A 1163 6.87 -17.01 35.79
N ILE A 1164 7.12 -16.19 34.77
CA ILE A 1164 8.11 -16.47 33.71
C ILE A 1164 9.53 -16.39 34.29
N ALA A 1165 9.85 -15.33 35.05
CA ALA A 1165 11.17 -15.15 35.65
C ALA A 1165 11.54 -16.28 36.62
N GLU A 1166 10.65 -16.67 37.55
CA GLU A 1166 10.89 -17.80 38.46
C GLU A 1166 11.05 -19.14 37.71
N GLN A 1167 10.32 -19.36 36.62
CA GLN A 1167 10.44 -20.58 35.83
C GLN A 1167 11.74 -20.60 34.98
N ILE A 1168 12.25 -19.45 34.52
CA ILE A 1168 13.59 -19.32 33.93
C ILE A 1168 14.67 -19.65 34.96
N LEU A 1169 14.59 -19.04 36.14
CA LEU A 1169 15.52 -19.24 37.25
C LEU A 1169 15.57 -20.72 37.66
N ARG A 1170 14.39 -21.33 37.83
CA ARG A 1170 14.27 -22.75 38.18
C ARG A 1170 14.96 -23.67 37.16
N LEU A 1171 14.84 -23.41 35.86
CA LEU A 1171 15.53 -24.22 34.85
C LEU A 1171 17.05 -24.09 34.94
N HIS A 1172 17.57 -22.92 35.36
CA HIS A 1172 19.00 -22.67 35.57
C HIS A 1172 19.53 -23.12 36.94
N ASP A 1173 18.66 -23.34 37.91
CA ASP A 1173 18.99 -23.92 39.22
C ASP A 1173 18.83 -25.46 39.23
N GLU A 1174 17.96 -26.03 38.38
CA GLU A 1174 17.75 -27.49 38.18
C GLU A 1174 17.99 -27.95 36.70
N PRO A 1175 19.18 -27.81 36.08
CA PRO A 1175 19.38 -28.05 34.64
C PRO A 1175 19.01 -29.46 34.13
N GLU A 1176 19.09 -30.50 34.96
CA GLU A 1176 18.65 -31.87 34.57
C GLU A 1176 17.15 -31.92 34.21
N THR A 1177 16.34 -31.01 34.78
CA THR A 1177 14.92 -30.85 34.45
C THR A 1177 14.71 -30.42 33.00
N SER A 1178 15.65 -29.63 32.43
CA SER A 1178 15.58 -29.19 31.03
C SER A 1178 15.57 -30.39 30.07
N ASP A 1179 16.44 -31.37 30.31
CA ASP A 1179 16.51 -32.60 29.50
C ASP A 1179 15.30 -33.55 29.69
N GLU A 1180 14.55 -33.49 30.81
CA GLU A 1180 13.30 -34.26 30.95
C GLU A 1180 12.12 -33.59 30.22
N LEU A 1181 12.04 -32.26 30.29
CA LEU A 1181 11.03 -31.45 29.60
C LEU A 1181 11.23 -31.52 28.08
N GLY A 1182 12.45 -31.31 27.58
CA GLY A 1182 12.79 -31.40 26.15
C GLY A 1182 12.47 -32.75 25.50
N ARG A 1183 12.67 -33.86 26.23
CA ARG A 1183 12.25 -35.21 25.79
C ARG A 1183 10.72 -35.38 25.70
N THR A 1184 9.97 -34.59 26.48
CA THR A 1184 8.50 -34.58 26.47
C THR A 1184 7.97 -33.71 25.33
N GLU A 1185 8.63 -32.59 25.05
CA GLU A 1185 8.32 -31.68 23.94
C GLU A 1185 8.62 -32.33 22.57
N LEU A 1186 9.79 -32.97 22.41
CA LEU A 1186 10.13 -33.77 21.23
C LEU A 1186 9.14 -34.91 20.98
N ARG A 1187 8.52 -35.46 22.04
CA ARG A 1187 7.44 -36.45 21.91
C ARG A 1187 6.16 -35.78 21.40
N LEU A 1188 5.78 -34.63 21.95
CA LEU A 1188 4.62 -33.87 21.51
C LEU A 1188 4.73 -33.45 20.04
N ILE A 1189 5.90 -33.00 19.57
CA ILE A 1189 6.14 -32.73 18.14
C ILE A 1189 5.94 -33.99 17.29
N ARG A 1190 6.54 -35.12 17.68
CA ARG A 1190 6.42 -36.40 16.95
C ARG A 1190 5.00 -36.97 16.93
N GLU A 1191 4.20 -36.70 17.96
CA GLU A 1191 2.81 -37.18 18.09
C GLU A 1191 1.78 -36.24 17.44
N GLN A 1192 1.91 -34.91 17.62
CA GLN A 1192 0.90 -33.92 17.21
C GLN A 1192 1.26 -33.18 15.91
N PHE A 1193 2.54 -32.98 15.60
CA PHE A 1193 3.02 -32.15 14.48
C PHE A 1193 3.80 -32.95 13.43
N SER A 1194 3.64 -34.28 13.39
CA SER A 1194 4.27 -35.15 12.40
C SER A 1194 3.42 -35.28 11.12
N VAL A 1195 4.10 -35.52 9.98
CA VAL A 1195 3.51 -35.81 8.65
C VAL A 1195 2.23 -36.64 8.74
N ALA A 1196 2.30 -37.79 9.41
CA ALA A 1196 1.19 -38.73 9.52
C ALA A 1196 -0.01 -38.18 10.30
N ASN A 1197 0.20 -37.23 11.22
CA ASN A 1197 -0.89 -36.58 11.96
C ASN A 1197 -1.52 -35.43 11.15
N VAL A 1198 -0.70 -34.64 10.44
CA VAL A 1198 -1.15 -33.58 9.51
C VAL A 1198 -2.02 -34.18 8.41
N ASP A 1199 -1.50 -35.19 7.69
CA ASP A 1199 -2.18 -35.84 6.58
C ASP A 1199 -3.46 -36.55 7.05
N ARG A 1200 -3.48 -37.08 8.28
CA ARG A 1200 -4.69 -37.64 8.92
C ARG A 1200 -5.73 -36.56 9.24
N CYS A 1201 -5.34 -35.39 9.73
CA CYS A 1201 -6.27 -34.29 9.99
C CYS A 1201 -6.81 -33.68 8.68
N PHE A 1202 -5.98 -33.50 7.65
CA PHE A 1202 -6.44 -33.11 6.31
C PHE A 1202 -7.38 -34.15 5.69
N SER A 1203 -7.03 -35.44 5.75
CA SER A 1203 -7.88 -36.55 5.34
C SER A 1203 -9.28 -36.48 5.97
N GLN A 1204 -9.35 -36.12 7.25
CA GLN A 1204 -10.61 -35.93 7.98
C GLN A 1204 -11.37 -34.66 7.58
N ALA A 1205 -10.68 -33.52 7.41
CA ALA A 1205 -11.29 -32.25 7.00
C ALA A 1205 -11.84 -32.27 5.56
N LEU A 1206 -11.21 -33.05 4.67
CA LEU A 1206 -11.59 -33.14 3.25
C LEU A 1206 -12.44 -34.38 2.92
N GLY A 1207 -12.64 -35.30 3.88
CA GLY A 1207 -13.37 -36.55 3.66
C GLY A 1207 -12.68 -37.53 2.69
N VAL A 1208 -11.36 -37.44 2.55
CA VAL A 1208 -10.55 -38.23 1.60
C VAL A 1208 -9.80 -39.34 2.33
N LYS A 1209 -9.68 -40.53 1.72
CA LYS A 1209 -8.86 -41.61 2.30
C LYS A 1209 -7.37 -41.35 2.04
N LEU A 1210 -6.54 -41.60 3.05
CA LEU A 1210 -5.08 -41.68 2.89
C LEU A 1210 -4.72 -42.70 1.80
N VAL A 1211 -3.81 -42.31 0.92
CA VAL A 1211 -3.22 -43.17 -0.11
C VAL A 1211 -2.05 -43.94 0.51
N SER A 1212 -1.82 -45.19 0.10
CA SER A 1212 -0.65 -45.97 0.55
C SER A 1212 0.64 -45.41 -0.03
N SER A 1213 1.68 -45.31 0.82
CA SER A 1213 3.02 -44.78 0.50
C SER A 1213 3.62 -45.26 -0.82
N ASP A 1214 3.35 -46.52 -1.17
CA ASP A 1214 4.00 -47.27 -2.24
C ASP A 1214 3.65 -46.78 -3.65
N ILE A 1215 2.74 -45.79 -3.78
CA ILE A 1215 2.33 -45.18 -5.05
C ILE A 1215 3.17 -43.95 -5.39
N ILE A 1216 3.70 -43.22 -4.39
CA ILE A 1216 4.41 -41.94 -4.61
C ILE A 1216 5.75 -42.17 -5.34
N SER A 1217 6.41 -43.32 -5.12
CA SER A 1217 7.68 -43.68 -5.79
C SER A 1217 7.54 -44.20 -7.24
N MET A 1218 6.37 -44.01 -7.88
CA MET A 1218 6.15 -44.35 -9.30
C MET A 1218 5.89 -43.13 -10.20
N ALA A 1219 6.03 -41.90 -9.68
CA ALA A 1219 5.68 -40.66 -10.38
C ALA A 1219 6.82 -39.61 -10.41
N GLY A 1220 8.08 -40.06 -10.42
CA GLY A 1220 9.28 -39.19 -10.46
C GLY A 1220 10.51 -39.91 -9.93
#